data_AF-A0A8T7KLF7-F1
#
_entry.id   AF-A0A8T7KLF7-F1
#
_cell.length_a   1.000
_cell.length_b   1.000
_cell.length_c   1.000
_cell.angle_alpha   90.00
_cell.angle_beta   90.00
_cell.angle_gamma   90.00
#
_symmetry.space_group_name_H-M   'P 1'
#
loop_
_entity.id
_entity.type
_entity.pdbx_description
1 polymer ?
#
loop_
_entity_poly.entity_id
_entity_poly.type
_entity_poly.pdbx_seq_one_letter_code
_entity_poly.pdbx_strand_id
1 'polypeptide(L)'
;MSNNTIPSIRVGRAICGDLPAALRREWLVTNGLGSYASGSLAGITTRRYHGLLVAALEPPVGRTVLVGGVIEWVTYRGRRYALSTHEYAEGTVDPQGYRYLESFTLEGMLPVWVFALGDALLERRVWMAHGQHTSYLGYRLLRGSVPLELEVTPLVTARDFHSLRSGQGWRPQVEAHGRTLQVGLAPDAPLLTIGADTGEAEAGGDWHPGFHHRAERARGLDDQSNLFAPGVLRLTLEPRTAAAVTMSVEPAPPGPAAALAAARERQAALIRRAAAEGAPPPVRQLVLAADQFIVERRDAAGAPGTTVIAGYHWFNDWGRDTMIALPGLTLATGRAAEAAQILRTFARYLDRGMLPNNFPDRAGSLPGYNTVDATLWYVLAIRAYEAATGDRRLADDLLPALREIITWHRRGTRYGITVDPSDGLLRAGEPGVQLTWMDAKVGAWVVTPRIGKPVEINALWYNVLRTLAGFLERAGDPTAAVYAGLAGQVRRSFQARFWDAARGYLADVVDGPDGDDWSLRPNQIFAVALPEPLIAGGEARAVVEHVGAELLTSYGLRSLAPGQPGYQGDYGGDPRQRDGAYHQGTVWGWLLGPFAEAYARVTGDRAGALRLLEPIADHLADAGMGSVSEIFAGDPPHTPHGAIAQAWSVAEVLRVWRQLAGPGQVVVA
;
A
#
# COMPACT_ATOMS: atom_id res chain seq x y z
N MET A 1 12.72 32.84 3.83
CA MET A 1 12.90 31.37 3.90
C MET A 1 11.74 30.77 3.14
N SER A 2 11.95 30.14 1.99
CA SER A 2 10.85 29.52 1.24
C SER A 2 10.27 28.40 2.10
N ASN A 3 9.02 28.54 2.54
CA ASN A 3 8.28 27.46 3.19
C ASN A 3 8.16 26.32 2.18
N ASN A 4 9.12 25.39 2.17
CA ASN A 4 9.04 24.22 1.32
C ASN A 4 7.94 23.32 1.88
N THR A 5 6.76 23.39 1.28
CA THR A 5 5.58 22.61 1.67
C THR A 5 5.77 21.12 1.42
N ILE A 6 6.65 20.73 0.50
CA ILE A 6 6.93 19.33 0.18
C ILE A 6 7.90 18.76 1.24
N PRO A 7 7.52 17.71 2.00
CA PRO A 7 8.41 17.07 2.96
C PRO A 7 9.58 16.38 2.26
N SER A 8 10.68 16.16 2.98
CA SER A 8 11.82 15.41 2.45
C SER A 8 12.40 14.49 3.50
N ILE A 9 12.76 13.27 3.11
CA ILE A 9 13.43 12.29 3.96
C ILE A 9 14.82 12.05 3.40
N ARG A 10 15.86 12.45 4.16
CA ARG A 10 17.26 12.38 3.73
C ARG A 10 18.03 11.34 4.53
N VAL A 11 18.80 10.51 3.83
CA VAL A 11 19.84 9.66 4.41
C VAL A 11 21.20 10.02 3.82
N GLY A 12 22.22 10.03 4.67
CA GLY A 12 23.58 10.40 4.29
C GLY A 12 24.47 9.21 3.96
N ARG A 13 25.71 9.51 3.59
CA ARG A 13 26.76 8.57 3.18
C ARG A 13 26.94 7.35 4.09
N ALA A 14 26.76 7.50 5.41
CA ALA A 14 26.89 6.38 6.36
C ALA A 14 25.89 5.25 6.09
N ILE A 15 24.67 5.59 5.63
CA ILE A 15 23.65 4.62 5.23
C ILE A 15 23.82 4.26 3.75
N CYS A 16 24.03 5.25 2.87
CA CYS A 16 24.11 5.00 1.43
C CYS A 16 25.30 4.12 1.05
N GLY A 17 26.44 4.28 1.75
CA GLY A 17 27.66 3.50 1.53
C GLY A 17 27.69 2.14 2.23
N ASP A 18 26.75 1.87 3.13
CA ASP A 18 26.59 0.55 3.77
C ASP A 18 25.55 -0.26 3.01
N LEU A 19 26.01 -1.27 2.25
CA LEU A 19 25.15 -1.96 1.29
C LEU A 19 23.93 -2.63 1.95
N PRO A 20 24.04 -3.38 3.07
CA PRO A 20 22.86 -3.91 3.76
C PRO A 20 21.86 -2.83 4.21
N ALA A 21 22.33 -1.72 4.80
CA ALA A 21 21.44 -0.64 5.22
C ALA A 21 20.77 0.08 4.03
N ALA A 22 21.49 0.24 2.92
CA ALA A 22 20.93 0.79 1.69
C ALA A 22 19.90 -0.15 1.04
N LEU A 23 20.15 -1.46 1.04
CA LEU A 23 19.24 -2.45 0.43
C LEU A 23 17.96 -2.67 1.22
N ARG A 24 18.00 -2.45 2.54
CA ARG A 24 16.81 -2.44 3.39
C ARG A 24 15.82 -1.34 2.99
N ARG A 25 16.28 -0.26 2.37
CA ARG A 25 15.47 0.89 1.99
C ARG A 25 15.10 0.84 0.51
N GLU A 26 13.82 0.94 0.26
CA GLU A 26 13.17 0.91 -1.04
C GLU A 26 12.41 2.22 -1.27
N TRP A 27 12.23 2.59 -2.53
CA TRP A 27 11.47 3.76 -2.96
C TRP A 27 10.39 3.35 -3.96
N LEU A 28 9.32 4.15 -4.06
CA LEU A 28 8.18 3.90 -4.93
C LEU A 28 7.68 5.22 -5.54
N VAL A 29 7.56 5.25 -6.86
CA VAL A 29 6.90 6.33 -7.62
C VAL A 29 5.75 5.70 -8.38
N THR A 30 4.53 6.22 -8.24
CA THR A 30 3.35 5.72 -8.96
C THR A 30 2.81 6.78 -9.92
N ASN A 31 2.03 6.35 -10.92
CA ASN A 31 1.48 7.25 -11.93
C ASN A 31 -0.05 7.38 -11.90
N GLY A 32 -0.76 6.73 -10.97
CA GLY A 32 -2.23 6.76 -10.90
C GLY A 32 -2.95 5.77 -11.84
N LEU A 33 -2.23 4.94 -12.59
CA LEU A 33 -2.79 3.88 -13.44
C LEU A 33 -2.54 2.46 -12.88
N GLY A 34 -2.02 2.34 -11.66
CA GLY A 34 -1.46 1.07 -11.17
C GLY A 34 -0.01 0.81 -11.62
N SER A 35 0.51 1.62 -12.56
CA SER A 35 1.92 1.56 -12.97
C SER A 35 2.83 2.26 -11.96
N TYR A 36 4.08 1.84 -11.93
CA TYR A 36 5.05 2.38 -10.98
C TYR A 36 6.49 2.21 -11.44
N ALA A 37 7.38 2.93 -10.76
CA ALA A 37 8.81 2.70 -10.71
C ALA A 37 9.21 2.44 -9.25
N SER A 38 10.07 1.46 -9.02
CA SER A 38 10.52 1.10 -7.68
C SER A 38 11.86 0.40 -7.70
N GLY A 39 12.63 0.56 -6.63
CA GLY A 39 13.91 -0.11 -6.44
C GLY A 39 14.43 0.07 -5.02
N SER A 40 15.60 -0.49 -4.74
CA SER A 40 16.34 -0.17 -3.52
C SER A 40 17.07 1.17 -3.64
N LEU A 41 17.46 1.72 -2.50
CA LEU A 41 18.31 2.90 -2.42
C LEU A 41 19.67 2.66 -3.09
N ALA A 42 20.25 1.47 -2.93
CA ALA A 42 21.53 1.10 -3.53
C ALA A 42 21.47 0.96 -5.07
N GLY A 43 20.27 0.86 -5.64
CA GLY A 43 20.05 0.64 -7.08
C GLY A 43 19.90 -0.84 -7.48
N ILE A 44 20.16 -1.79 -6.57
CA ILE A 44 19.99 -3.22 -6.81
C ILE A 44 18.50 -3.58 -6.83
N THR A 45 18.09 -4.38 -7.80
CA THR A 45 16.73 -4.93 -7.96
C THR A 45 16.52 -6.14 -7.04
N THR A 46 16.32 -5.90 -5.74
CA THR A 46 16.19 -6.99 -4.75
C THR A 46 14.95 -7.87 -4.93
N ARG A 47 13.91 -7.36 -5.60
CA ARG A 47 12.61 -8.02 -5.81
C ARG A 47 12.31 -8.20 -7.30
N ARG A 48 11.47 -9.20 -7.63
CA ARG A 48 10.92 -9.36 -8.99
C ARG A 48 10.07 -8.18 -9.44
N TYR A 49 9.66 -7.34 -8.50
CA TYR A 49 8.80 -6.19 -8.72
C TYR A 49 9.57 -4.88 -8.92
N HIS A 50 10.89 -4.88 -8.77
CA HIS A 50 11.69 -3.67 -9.01
C HIS A 50 11.84 -3.42 -10.51
N GLY A 51 11.82 -2.13 -10.87
CA GLY A 51 11.90 -1.66 -12.24
C GLY A 51 11.74 -0.16 -12.31
N LEU A 52 12.30 0.45 -13.37
CA LEU A 52 12.13 1.87 -13.67
C LEU A 52 10.84 2.15 -14.44
N LEU A 53 10.26 1.15 -15.10
CA LEU A 53 8.93 1.22 -15.71
C LEU A 53 8.24 -0.14 -15.58
N VAL A 54 7.31 -0.24 -14.63
CA VAL A 54 6.36 -1.35 -14.51
C VAL A 54 4.99 -0.82 -14.93
N ALA A 55 4.57 -1.16 -16.15
CA ALA A 55 3.37 -0.61 -16.78
C ALA A 55 2.16 -1.53 -16.58
N ALA A 56 1.09 -1.01 -15.98
CA ALA A 56 -0.22 -1.65 -15.93
C ALA A 56 -0.92 -1.46 -17.28
N LEU A 57 -0.72 -2.39 -18.22
CA LEU A 57 -1.20 -2.25 -19.61
C LEU A 57 -2.73 -2.33 -19.73
N GLU A 58 -3.41 -2.79 -18.67
CA GLU A 58 -4.85 -2.79 -18.52
C GLU A 58 -5.23 -2.16 -17.17
N PRO A 59 -5.12 -0.83 -17.01
CA PRO A 59 -5.19 -0.19 -15.69
C PRO A 59 -6.38 -0.63 -14.81
N PRO A 60 -6.14 -1.03 -13.55
CA PRO A 60 -4.85 -1.01 -12.85
C PRO A 60 -4.06 -2.35 -12.88
N VAL A 61 -4.50 -3.32 -13.69
CA VAL A 61 -3.96 -4.70 -13.75
C VAL A 61 -3.07 -4.90 -14.99
N GLY A 62 -2.58 -6.13 -15.19
CA GLY A 62 -1.76 -6.46 -16.36
C GLY A 62 -0.37 -5.81 -16.28
N ARG A 63 0.19 -5.77 -15.07
CA ARG A 63 1.46 -5.10 -14.79
C ARG A 63 2.63 -5.85 -15.41
N THR A 64 3.31 -5.19 -16.34
CA THR A 64 4.44 -5.71 -17.10
C THR A 64 5.69 -4.92 -16.77
N VAL A 65 6.75 -5.60 -16.35
CA VAL A 65 8.07 -4.97 -16.18
C VAL A 65 8.66 -4.73 -17.56
N LEU A 66 8.80 -3.46 -17.95
CA LEU A 66 9.31 -3.05 -19.25
C LEU A 66 10.78 -2.59 -19.18
N VAL A 67 11.11 -1.84 -18.12
CA VAL A 67 12.48 -1.44 -17.82
C VAL A 67 12.83 -1.92 -16.43
N GLY A 68 13.68 -2.94 -16.33
CA GLY A 68 14.11 -3.51 -15.05
C GLY A 68 15.17 -2.67 -14.35
N GLY A 69 15.97 -1.90 -15.09
CA GLY A 69 17.02 -1.06 -14.54
C GLY A 69 17.87 -0.39 -15.62
N VAL A 70 19.06 0.07 -15.22
CA VAL A 70 20.07 0.66 -16.11
C VAL A 70 21.48 0.27 -15.64
N ILE A 71 22.43 0.24 -16.57
CA ILE A 71 23.86 0.29 -16.27
C ILE A 71 24.34 1.70 -16.58
N GLU A 72 25.01 2.34 -15.62
CA GLU A 72 25.35 3.76 -15.70
C GLU A 72 26.84 3.97 -15.40
N TRP A 73 27.53 4.62 -16.33
CA TRP A 73 28.94 4.98 -16.19
C TRP A 73 29.15 6.45 -16.46
N VAL A 74 30.00 7.06 -15.63
CA VAL A 74 30.45 8.44 -15.77
C VAL A 74 31.93 8.46 -16.10
N THR A 75 32.31 9.22 -17.11
CA THR A 75 33.72 9.62 -17.32
C THR A 75 33.87 11.09 -16.92
N TYR A 76 34.75 11.34 -15.95
CA TYR A 76 35.03 12.68 -15.43
C TYR A 76 36.53 12.83 -15.16
N ARG A 77 37.15 13.85 -15.76
CA ARG A 77 38.62 14.09 -15.70
C ARG A 77 39.46 12.86 -16.10
N GLY A 78 39.02 12.15 -17.13
CA GLY A 78 39.70 10.94 -17.64
C GLY A 78 39.54 9.70 -16.76
N ARG A 79 38.77 9.76 -15.66
CA ARG A 79 38.48 8.62 -14.79
C ARG A 79 37.03 8.18 -14.95
N ARG A 80 36.83 6.85 -14.97
CA ARG A 80 35.51 6.23 -15.07
C ARG A 80 34.97 5.86 -13.69
N TYR A 81 33.69 6.16 -13.43
CA TYR A 81 32.96 5.90 -12.19
C TYR A 81 31.64 5.21 -12.50
N ALA A 82 31.29 4.18 -11.75
CA ALA A 82 29.97 3.58 -11.86
C ALA A 82 28.94 4.37 -11.04
N LEU A 83 27.71 4.50 -11.55
CA LEU A 83 26.56 4.99 -10.77
C LEU A 83 25.61 3.85 -10.40
N SER A 84 25.46 2.86 -11.27
CA SER A 84 24.60 1.69 -11.04
C SER A 84 25.25 0.70 -10.05
N THR A 85 24.39 -0.07 -9.37
CA THR A 85 24.81 -1.23 -8.59
C THR A 85 23.92 -2.41 -8.95
N HIS A 86 24.51 -3.56 -9.28
CA HIS A 86 23.78 -4.81 -9.53
C HIS A 86 24.33 -5.94 -8.68
N GLU A 87 23.50 -6.94 -8.43
CA GLU A 87 23.87 -8.18 -7.77
C GLU A 87 23.58 -9.34 -8.72
N TYR A 88 24.53 -10.28 -8.81
CA TYR A 88 24.44 -11.46 -9.64
C TYR A 88 24.31 -12.74 -8.80
N ALA A 89 23.77 -13.80 -9.40
CA ALA A 89 23.38 -15.03 -8.71
C ALA A 89 24.53 -15.73 -7.96
N GLU A 90 25.76 -15.56 -8.41
CA GLU A 90 26.97 -16.06 -7.77
C GLU A 90 27.44 -15.21 -6.56
N GLY A 91 26.71 -14.15 -6.23
CA GLY A 91 27.01 -13.23 -5.11
C GLY A 91 27.87 -12.03 -5.49
N THR A 92 28.24 -11.89 -6.76
CA THR A 92 29.00 -10.73 -7.26
C THR A 92 28.14 -9.47 -7.18
N VAL A 93 28.70 -8.40 -6.60
CA VAL A 93 28.13 -7.06 -6.67
C VAL A 93 29.01 -6.21 -7.58
N ASP A 94 28.53 -5.97 -8.80
CA ASP A 94 29.21 -5.16 -9.81
C ASP A 94 28.18 -4.55 -10.80
N PRO A 95 28.34 -3.31 -11.25
CA PRO A 95 29.23 -2.28 -10.71
C PRO A 95 28.87 -1.91 -9.25
N GLN A 96 29.70 -1.10 -8.59
CA GLN A 96 29.55 -0.77 -7.16
C GLN A 96 29.25 0.73 -6.94
N GLY A 97 28.28 1.26 -7.70
CA GLY A 97 27.92 2.68 -7.68
C GLY A 97 27.54 3.23 -6.30
N TYR A 98 26.95 2.39 -5.43
CA TYR A 98 26.58 2.76 -4.06
C TYR A 98 27.74 3.35 -3.24
N ARG A 99 28.99 2.98 -3.53
CA ARG A 99 30.19 3.51 -2.85
C ARG A 99 30.44 4.99 -3.09
N TYR A 100 29.89 5.53 -4.18
CA TYR A 100 30.00 6.94 -4.56
C TYR A 100 28.79 7.76 -4.11
N LEU A 101 27.77 7.15 -3.50
CA LEU A 101 26.60 7.88 -2.99
C LEU A 101 26.97 8.73 -1.78
N GLU A 102 26.78 10.03 -1.93
CA GLU A 102 26.92 11.01 -0.84
C GLU A 102 25.63 11.12 -0.02
N SER A 103 24.49 11.07 -0.70
CA SER A 103 23.18 11.05 -0.04
C SER A 103 22.08 10.54 -0.94
N PHE A 104 21.01 10.08 -0.30
CA PHE A 104 19.71 9.87 -0.91
C PHE A 104 18.69 10.77 -0.23
N THR A 105 17.79 11.36 -1.02
CA THR A 105 16.67 12.16 -0.52
C THR A 105 15.41 11.71 -1.25
N LEU A 106 14.38 11.35 -0.50
CA LEU A 106 13.02 11.28 -1.03
C LEU A 106 12.40 12.69 -0.93
N GLU A 107 12.31 13.40 -2.05
CA GLU A 107 11.70 14.74 -2.14
C GLU A 107 10.19 14.56 -2.40
N GLY A 108 9.40 14.60 -1.33
CA GLY A 108 8.01 14.14 -1.34
C GLY A 108 7.94 12.64 -1.62
N MET A 109 7.61 12.29 -2.87
CA MET A 109 7.61 10.91 -3.39
C MET A 109 8.64 10.71 -4.51
N LEU A 110 9.52 11.68 -4.77
CA LEU A 110 10.48 11.65 -5.87
C LEU A 110 11.88 11.28 -5.34
N PRO A 111 12.43 10.11 -5.65
CA PRO A 111 13.74 9.69 -5.18
C PRO A 111 14.87 10.45 -5.89
N VAL A 112 15.85 10.89 -5.11
CA VAL A 112 16.99 11.69 -5.54
C VAL A 112 18.28 11.13 -4.95
N TRP A 113 19.26 10.86 -5.78
CA TRP A 113 20.60 10.45 -5.38
C TRP A 113 21.59 11.56 -5.69
N VAL A 114 22.57 11.75 -4.82
CA VAL A 114 23.73 12.60 -5.11
C VAL A 114 24.99 11.76 -5.03
N PHE A 115 25.76 11.73 -6.12
CA PHE A 115 27.02 11.01 -6.22
C PHE A 115 28.20 11.98 -6.11
N ALA A 116 29.24 11.59 -5.36
CA ALA A 116 30.49 12.33 -5.26
C ALA A 116 31.59 11.67 -6.11
N LEU A 117 32.02 12.37 -7.17
CA LEU A 117 32.91 11.87 -8.22
C LEU A 117 34.14 12.79 -8.36
N GLY A 118 35.15 12.58 -7.51
CA GLY A 118 36.24 13.55 -7.37
C GLY A 118 35.72 14.87 -6.78
N ASP A 119 35.90 15.99 -7.50
CA ASP A 119 35.33 17.28 -7.10
C ASP A 119 33.87 17.48 -7.58
N ALA A 120 33.37 16.62 -8.47
CA ALA A 120 32.02 16.72 -8.99
C ALA A 120 30.95 16.17 -8.03
N LEU A 121 29.76 16.78 -8.07
CA LEU A 121 28.52 16.28 -7.46
C LEU A 121 27.48 16.11 -8.56
N LEU A 122 27.04 14.88 -8.77
CA LEU A 122 26.03 14.53 -9.77
C LEU A 122 24.73 14.14 -9.06
N GLU A 123 23.64 14.86 -9.34
CA GLU A 123 22.28 14.45 -8.95
C GLU A 123 21.72 13.47 -9.98
N ARG A 124 21.07 12.41 -9.51
CA ARG A 124 20.24 11.48 -10.29
C ARG A 124 18.83 11.46 -9.70
N ARG A 125 17.79 11.45 -10.51
CA ARG A 125 16.39 11.49 -10.04
C ARG A 125 15.49 10.60 -10.88
N VAL A 126 14.50 9.97 -10.24
CA VAL A 126 13.42 9.25 -10.93
C VAL A 126 12.07 9.93 -10.67
N TRP A 127 11.25 10.06 -11.72
CA TRP A 127 9.84 10.47 -11.62
C TRP A 127 9.02 9.84 -12.76
N MET A 128 7.70 9.88 -12.66
CA MET A 128 6.79 9.38 -13.70
C MET A 128 5.81 10.48 -14.11
N ALA A 129 5.36 10.44 -15.37
CA ALA A 129 4.24 11.25 -15.82
C ALA A 129 2.94 10.69 -15.24
N HIS A 130 2.14 11.53 -14.58
CA HIS A 130 0.85 11.09 -14.05
C HIS A 130 -0.13 10.77 -15.20
N GLY A 131 -0.84 9.65 -15.08
CA GLY A 131 -1.79 9.17 -16.09
C GLY A 131 -1.14 8.61 -17.37
N GLN A 132 0.16 8.35 -17.38
CA GLN A 132 0.88 7.82 -18.55
C GLN A 132 1.93 6.79 -18.16
N HIS A 133 2.15 5.80 -19.01
CA HIS A 133 3.18 4.78 -18.83
C HIS A 133 4.57 5.30 -19.25
N THR A 134 4.98 6.39 -18.60
CA THR A 134 6.24 7.10 -18.88
C THR A 134 7.01 7.35 -17.59
N SER A 135 8.25 6.90 -17.56
CA SER A 135 9.23 7.18 -16.51
C SER A 135 10.38 8.02 -17.04
N TYR A 136 10.97 8.81 -16.15
CA TYR A 136 12.13 9.63 -16.45
C TYR A 136 13.26 9.33 -15.48
N LEU A 137 14.47 9.30 -16.02
CA LEU A 137 15.70 9.22 -15.29
C LEU A 137 16.54 10.47 -15.61
N GLY A 138 16.56 11.42 -14.69
CA GLY A 138 17.21 12.72 -14.86
C GLY A 138 18.55 12.81 -14.16
N TYR A 139 19.45 13.60 -14.74
CA TYR A 139 20.79 13.85 -14.25
C TYR A 139 21.06 15.35 -14.22
N ARG A 140 21.72 15.84 -13.17
CA ARG A 140 22.13 17.23 -13.05
C ARG A 140 23.50 17.34 -12.43
N LEU A 141 24.45 17.95 -13.14
CA LEU A 141 25.79 18.21 -12.62
C LEU A 141 25.72 19.43 -11.68
N LEU A 142 25.57 19.19 -10.38
CA LEU A 142 25.41 20.26 -9.38
C LEU A 142 26.68 21.10 -9.23
N ARG A 143 27.82 20.43 -9.29
CA ARG A 143 29.16 20.98 -9.09
C ARG A 143 30.14 20.14 -9.91
N GLY A 144 31.13 20.79 -10.53
CA GLY A 144 32.25 20.15 -11.22
C GLY A 144 33.13 21.20 -11.88
N SER A 145 34.42 20.89 -12.10
CA SER A 145 35.39 21.78 -12.74
C SER A 145 35.41 21.66 -14.27
N VAL A 146 34.90 20.54 -14.82
CA VAL A 146 34.88 20.22 -16.25
C VAL A 146 33.55 19.54 -16.63
N PRO A 147 33.22 19.40 -17.92
CA PRO A 147 32.10 18.59 -18.36
C PRO A 147 32.23 17.13 -17.94
N LEU A 148 31.08 16.46 -17.82
CA LEU A 148 30.96 15.06 -17.47
C LEU A 148 30.34 14.29 -18.65
N GLU A 149 30.94 13.16 -19.03
CA GLU A 149 30.34 12.24 -20.01
C GLU A 149 29.60 11.13 -19.27
N LEU A 150 28.36 10.88 -19.65
CA LEU A 150 27.48 9.88 -19.05
C LEU A 150 27.04 8.88 -20.12
N GLU A 151 27.23 7.60 -19.82
CA GLU A 151 26.71 6.48 -20.59
C GLU A 151 25.60 5.79 -19.81
N VAL A 152 24.43 5.66 -20.43
CA VAL A 152 23.26 4.98 -19.87
C VAL A 152 22.86 3.83 -20.78
N THR A 153 22.95 2.61 -20.27
CA THR A 153 22.49 1.39 -20.95
C THR A 153 21.20 0.90 -20.28
N PRO A 154 20.03 1.07 -20.92
CA PRO A 154 18.79 0.55 -20.40
C PRO A 154 18.80 -0.98 -20.32
N LEU A 155 18.20 -1.53 -19.27
CA LEU A 155 18.00 -2.97 -19.11
C LEU A 155 16.50 -3.26 -19.15
N VAL A 156 16.07 -3.87 -20.25
CA VAL A 156 14.66 -4.03 -20.60
C VAL A 156 14.23 -5.49 -20.61
N THR A 157 12.94 -5.71 -20.42
CA THR A 157 12.30 -7.02 -20.50
C THR A 157 10.81 -6.82 -20.78
N ALA A 158 10.07 -7.87 -21.14
CA ALA A 158 8.62 -7.84 -21.24
C ALA A 158 8.08 -9.06 -20.51
N ARG A 159 7.97 -8.94 -19.20
CA ARG A 159 7.51 -10.03 -18.33
C ARG A 159 6.41 -9.57 -17.41
N ASP A 160 5.53 -10.52 -17.10
CA ASP A 160 4.60 -10.40 -15.98
C ASP A 160 5.38 -10.10 -14.69
N PHE A 161 4.89 -9.16 -13.90
CA PHE A 161 5.56 -8.73 -12.67
C PHE A 161 5.53 -9.77 -11.54
N HIS A 162 4.63 -10.76 -11.54
CA HIS A 162 4.63 -11.88 -10.59
C HIS A 162 5.60 -13.00 -10.97
N SER A 163 6.24 -12.98 -12.14
CA SER A 163 7.12 -14.05 -12.63
C SER A 163 8.48 -13.50 -13.07
N LEU A 164 9.57 -14.23 -12.81
CA LEU A 164 10.88 -13.92 -13.38
C LEU A 164 11.20 -14.72 -14.64
N ARG A 165 10.28 -15.56 -15.12
CA ARG A 165 10.48 -16.30 -16.37
C ARG A 165 10.53 -15.32 -17.55
N SER A 166 11.73 -15.13 -18.11
CA SER A 166 11.96 -14.33 -19.33
C SER A 166 12.47 -15.19 -20.47
N GLY A 167 12.04 -14.89 -21.71
CA GLY A 167 12.64 -15.44 -22.94
C GLY A 167 11.88 -16.63 -23.55
N GLN A 168 10.76 -16.34 -24.22
CA GLN A 168 9.99 -17.27 -25.08
C GLN A 168 10.70 -17.54 -26.43
N GLY A 169 12.03 -17.58 -26.48
CA GLY A 169 12.78 -17.75 -27.73
C GLY A 169 12.67 -16.59 -28.73
N TRP A 170 12.13 -15.44 -28.32
CA TRP A 170 12.03 -14.23 -29.15
C TRP A 170 13.33 -13.41 -29.14
N ARG A 171 13.65 -12.79 -30.28
CA ARG A 171 14.77 -11.85 -30.42
C ARG A 171 14.23 -10.42 -30.47
N PRO A 172 14.48 -9.61 -29.42
CA PRO A 172 14.09 -8.20 -29.44
C PRO A 172 14.61 -7.48 -30.69
N GLN A 173 13.78 -6.59 -31.24
CA GLN A 173 14.16 -5.72 -32.36
C GLN A 173 14.50 -4.34 -31.82
N VAL A 174 15.60 -3.74 -32.29
CA VAL A 174 16.02 -2.40 -31.87
C VAL A 174 16.33 -1.53 -33.07
N GLU A 175 15.79 -0.33 -33.06
CA GLU A 175 16.11 0.72 -34.03
C GLU A 175 16.53 1.99 -33.30
N ALA A 176 17.61 2.63 -33.77
CA ALA A 176 18.03 3.94 -33.30
C ALA A 176 17.58 5.04 -34.27
N HIS A 177 16.92 6.04 -33.72
CA HIS A 177 16.42 7.21 -34.44
C HIS A 177 16.93 8.48 -33.75
N GLY A 178 18.13 8.92 -34.13
CA GLY A 178 18.80 10.08 -33.53
C GLY A 178 19.16 9.86 -32.06
N ARG A 179 18.34 10.39 -31.15
CA ARG A 179 18.54 10.29 -29.68
C ARG A 179 17.66 9.25 -29.01
N THR A 180 17.00 8.42 -29.81
CA THR A 180 15.93 7.53 -29.35
C THR A 180 16.18 6.10 -29.81
N LEU A 181 15.97 5.15 -28.91
CA LEU A 181 15.88 3.72 -29.19
C LEU A 181 14.39 3.32 -29.21
N GLN A 182 13.97 2.64 -30.26
CA GLN A 182 12.68 1.95 -30.34
C GLN A 182 12.92 0.45 -30.19
N VAL A 183 12.23 -0.17 -29.23
CA VAL A 183 12.50 -1.55 -28.81
C VAL A 183 11.22 -2.39 -28.88
N GLY A 184 11.18 -3.34 -29.81
CA GLY A 184 10.15 -4.37 -29.90
C GLY A 184 10.54 -5.61 -29.09
N LEU A 185 9.99 -5.76 -27.89
CA LEU A 185 10.41 -6.78 -26.92
C LEU A 185 9.75 -8.16 -27.11
N ALA A 186 8.52 -8.20 -27.59
CA ALA A 186 7.74 -9.40 -27.90
C ALA A 186 6.56 -9.02 -28.79
N PRO A 187 5.91 -9.98 -29.50
CA PRO A 187 4.78 -9.69 -30.38
C PRO A 187 3.60 -8.97 -29.70
N ASP A 188 3.28 -9.36 -28.47
CA ASP A 188 2.16 -8.81 -27.70
C ASP A 188 2.60 -7.70 -26.72
N ALA A 189 3.89 -7.34 -26.72
CA ALA A 189 4.40 -6.27 -25.88
C ALA A 189 4.28 -4.92 -26.60
N PRO A 190 3.98 -3.83 -25.88
CA PRO A 190 3.97 -2.50 -26.48
C PRO A 190 5.37 -2.11 -26.98
N LEU A 191 5.42 -1.27 -28.01
CA LEU A 191 6.67 -0.67 -28.48
C LEU A 191 7.24 0.24 -27.39
N LEU A 192 8.42 -0.09 -26.89
CA LEU A 192 9.10 0.71 -25.88
C LEU A 192 10.00 1.75 -26.55
N THR A 193 9.79 3.02 -26.21
CA THR A 193 10.61 4.15 -26.67
C THR A 193 11.49 4.62 -25.53
N ILE A 194 12.81 4.67 -25.76
CA ILE A 194 13.79 5.17 -24.80
C ILE A 194 14.60 6.29 -25.45
N GLY A 195 14.41 7.53 -25.00
CA GLY A 195 15.02 8.70 -25.64
C GLY A 195 15.74 9.61 -24.65
N ALA A 196 16.85 10.20 -25.10
CA ALA A 196 17.55 11.25 -24.39
C ALA A 196 17.18 12.64 -24.95
N ASP A 197 17.04 13.63 -24.06
CA ASP A 197 16.81 15.02 -24.49
C ASP A 197 18.03 15.65 -25.19
N THR A 198 19.22 15.19 -24.84
CA THR A 198 20.52 15.63 -25.39
C THR A 198 21.36 14.43 -25.82
N GLY A 199 22.51 14.69 -26.45
CA GLY A 199 23.45 13.63 -26.83
C GLY A 199 22.97 12.78 -28.01
N GLU A 200 23.29 11.48 -27.97
CA GLU A 200 23.06 10.50 -29.03
C GLU A 200 22.67 9.12 -28.48
N ALA A 201 22.01 8.31 -29.31
CA ALA A 201 21.68 6.93 -29.00
C ALA A 201 22.31 5.98 -30.03
N GLU A 202 22.97 4.94 -29.54
CA GLU A 202 23.53 3.87 -30.35
C GLU A 202 22.75 2.58 -30.07
N ALA A 203 22.17 1.98 -31.12
CA ALA A 203 21.52 0.68 -31.01
C ALA A 203 22.57 -0.42 -30.78
N GLY A 204 22.22 -1.38 -29.93
CA GLY A 204 22.97 -2.60 -29.67
C GLY A 204 22.00 -3.77 -29.56
N GLY A 205 22.38 -4.79 -28.79
CA GLY A 205 21.45 -5.88 -28.53
C GLY A 205 22.09 -7.08 -27.86
N ASP A 206 22.40 -6.95 -26.57
CA ASP A 206 23.00 -8.03 -25.78
C ASP A 206 22.13 -8.40 -24.58
N TRP A 207 22.09 -9.70 -24.28
CA TRP A 207 21.45 -10.19 -23.07
C TRP A 207 22.45 -10.16 -21.91
N HIS A 208 22.05 -9.53 -20.81
CA HIS A 208 22.74 -9.56 -19.54
C HIS A 208 22.08 -10.60 -18.62
N PRO A 209 22.74 -11.74 -18.36
CA PRO A 209 22.15 -12.79 -17.55
C PRO A 209 22.40 -12.61 -16.05
N GLY A 210 21.61 -13.31 -15.26
CA GLY A 210 21.98 -13.67 -13.89
C GLY A 210 21.77 -12.61 -12.82
N PHE A 211 20.91 -11.60 -13.04
CA PHE A 211 20.54 -10.64 -11.99
C PHE A 211 19.85 -11.37 -10.83
N HIS A 212 20.32 -11.13 -9.60
CA HIS A 212 19.82 -11.78 -8.40
C HIS A 212 18.79 -10.94 -7.65
N HIS A 213 17.68 -11.56 -7.29
CA HIS A 213 16.61 -10.97 -6.50
C HIS A 213 16.62 -11.54 -5.08
N ARG A 214 17.52 -11.02 -4.24
CA ARG A 214 17.74 -11.53 -2.86
C ARG A 214 16.47 -11.64 -2.00
N ALA A 215 15.51 -10.73 -2.16
CA ALA A 215 14.27 -10.77 -1.40
C ALA A 215 13.34 -11.90 -1.87
N GLU A 216 13.39 -12.26 -3.15
CA GLU A 216 12.67 -13.42 -3.68
C GLU A 216 13.33 -14.74 -3.23
N ARG A 217 14.66 -14.79 -3.21
CA ARG A 217 15.42 -15.90 -2.65
C ARG A 217 15.07 -16.14 -1.18
N ALA A 218 15.03 -15.09 -0.37
CA ALA A 218 14.63 -15.17 1.04
C ALA A 218 13.19 -15.68 1.23
N ARG A 219 12.32 -15.51 0.23
CA ARG A 219 10.92 -16.00 0.21
C ARG A 219 10.79 -17.41 -0.38
N GLY A 220 11.88 -18.05 -0.80
CA GLY A 220 11.86 -19.36 -1.44
C GLY A 220 11.22 -19.39 -2.83
N LEU A 221 11.26 -18.26 -3.55
CA LEU A 221 10.70 -18.13 -4.90
C LEU A 221 11.81 -18.15 -5.98
N ASP A 222 11.42 -18.15 -7.26
CA ASP A 222 12.36 -17.84 -8.35
C ASP A 222 13.03 -16.48 -8.10
N ASP A 223 14.35 -16.43 -8.27
CA ASP A 223 15.20 -15.35 -7.74
C ASP A 223 16.24 -14.83 -8.73
N GLN A 224 16.13 -15.19 -10.01
CA GLN A 224 17.07 -14.80 -11.06
C GLN A 224 16.33 -14.26 -12.29
N SER A 225 16.89 -13.23 -12.93
CA SER A 225 16.39 -12.74 -14.22
C SER A 225 17.50 -12.38 -15.20
N ASN A 226 17.12 -12.37 -16.48
CA ASN A 226 17.94 -11.89 -17.58
C ASN A 226 17.29 -10.64 -18.17
N LEU A 227 18.08 -9.62 -18.47
CA LEU A 227 17.61 -8.36 -19.04
C LEU A 227 18.33 -8.10 -20.35
N PHE A 228 17.61 -7.55 -21.33
CA PHE A 228 18.16 -7.18 -22.63
C PHE A 228 18.66 -5.74 -22.59
N ALA A 229 19.85 -5.48 -23.12
CA ALA A 229 20.40 -4.16 -23.32
C ALA A 229 20.18 -3.75 -24.78
N PRO A 230 19.25 -2.81 -25.08
CA PRO A 230 18.92 -2.46 -26.45
C PRO A 230 19.96 -1.53 -27.07
N GLY A 231 20.82 -0.91 -26.28
CA GLY A 231 21.78 0.09 -26.77
C GLY A 231 22.26 0.99 -25.65
N VAL A 232 23.00 2.03 -26.04
CA VAL A 232 23.62 2.99 -25.12
C VAL A 232 23.20 4.40 -25.50
N LEU A 233 22.78 5.20 -24.51
CA LEU A 233 22.61 6.64 -24.66
C LEU A 233 23.84 7.35 -24.08
N ARG A 234 24.42 8.27 -24.85
CA ARG A 234 25.59 9.07 -24.42
C ARG A 234 25.20 10.52 -24.29
N LEU A 235 25.49 11.09 -23.13
CA LEU A 235 25.08 12.42 -22.70
C LEU A 235 26.31 13.19 -22.19
N THR A 236 26.42 14.47 -22.53
CA THR A 236 27.44 15.36 -21.96
C THR A 236 26.77 16.40 -21.07
N LEU A 237 27.21 16.48 -19.82
CA LEU A 237 26.71 17.43 -18.83
C LEU A 237 27.77 18.49 -18.53
N GLU A 238 27.50 19.70 -18.96
CA GLU A 238 28.20 20.90 -18.50
C GLU A 238 27.90 21.20 -17.01
N PRO A 239 28.81 21.86 -16.27
CA PRO A 239 28.53 22.28 -14.91
C PRO A 239 27.23 23.08 -14.81
N ARG A 240 26.35 22.66 -13.89
CA ARG A 240 25.01 23.24 -13.64
C ARG A 240 23.96 23.01 -14.73
N THR A 241 24.20 22.12 -15.69
CA THR A 241 23.17 21.68 -16.64
C THR A 241 22.53 20.36 -16.22
N ALA A 242 21.43 20.02 -16.88
CA ALA A 242 20.68 18.80 -16.66
C ALA A 242 20.31 18.15 -17.99
N ALA A 243 20.16 16.84 -17.97
CA ALA A 243 19.66 16.02 -19.07
C ALA A 243 18.79 14.88 -18.50
N ALA A 244 17.96 14.26 -19.33
CA ALA A 244 17.12 13.16 -18.91
C ALA A 244 16.90 12.12 -19.99
N VAL A 245 16.80 10.87 -19.54
CA VAL A 245 16.33 9.73 -20.33
C VAL A 245 14.85 9.52 -20.05
N THR A 246 14.03 9.47 -21.09
CA THR A 246 12.60 9.18 -21.06
C THR A 246 12.39 7.75 -21.50
N MET A 247 11.64 6.96 -20.73
CA MET A 247 11.27 5.58 -21.01
C MET A 247 9.74 5.51 -21.08
N SER A 248 9.19 5.19 -22.24
CA SER A 248 7.75 5.36 -22.50
C SER A 248 7.19 4.30 -23.45
N VAL A 249 5.94 3.92 -23.23
CA VAL A 249 5.11 3.26 -24.27
C VAL A 249 4.11 4.22 -24.91
N GLU A 250 4.08 5.48 -24.47
CA GLU A 250 3.28 6.53 -25.08
C GLU A 250 3.92 7.03 -26.39
N PRO A 251 3.13 7.30 -27.46
CA PRO A 251 3.66 7.85 -28.70
C PRO A 251 4.30 9.24 -28.55
N ALA A 252 3.79 10.06 -27.61
CA ALA A 252 4.23 11.43 -27.39
C ALA A 252 4.22 11.78 -25.90
N PRO A 253 5.23 11.33 -25.12
CA PRO A 253 5.32 11.65 -23.71
C PRO A 253 5.63 13.14 -23.48
N PRO A 254 5.21 13.74 -22.35
CA PRO A 254 5.58 15.11 -22.02
C PRO A 254 7.09 15.25 -21.84
N GLY A 255 7.61 16.45 -22.11
CA GLY A 255 9.03 16.74 -21.91
C GLY A 255 9.47 16.54 -20.44
N PRO A 256 10.69 16.04 -20.17
CA PRO A 256 11.15 15.70 -18.82
C PRO A 256 10.99 16.82 -17.79
N ALA A 257 11.40 18.04 -18.13
CA ALA A 257 11.31 19.20 -17.25
C ALA A 257 9.85 19.58 -16.92
N ALA A 258 8.96 19.52 -17.91
CA ALA A 258 7.54 19.80 -17.72
C ALA A 258 6.88 18.72 -16.85
N ALA A 259 7.21 17.45 -17.07
CA ALA A 259 6.71 16.34 -16.25
C ALA A 259 7.18 16.44 -14.79
N LEU A 260 8.45 16.82 -14.54
CA LEU A 260 8.96 17.02 -13.19
C LEU A 260 8.28 18.20 -12.48
N ALA A 261 8.08 19.33 -13.18
CA ALA A 261 7.37 20.47 -12.65
C ALA A 261 5.91 20.11 -12.30
N ALA A 262 5.23 19.38 -13.18
CA ALA A 262 3.88 18.88 -12.94
C ALA A 262 3.82 17.92 -11.73
N ALA A 263 4.80 17.01 -11.58
CA ALA A 263 4.87 16.10 -10.44
C ALA A 263 5.07 16.83 -9.10
N ARG A 264 5.88 17.89 -9.07
CA ARG A 264 6.06 18.73 -7.87
C ARG A 264 4.82 19.55 -7.55
N GLU A 265 4.23 20.20 -8.56
CA GLU A 265 3.02 20.99 -8.38
C GLU A 265 1.86 20.12 -7.89
N ARG A 266 1.72 18.92 -8.45
CA ARG A 266 0.71 17.94 -8.01
C ARG A 266 0.88 17.56 -6.53
N GLN A 267 2.10 17.29 -6.08
CA GLN A 267 2.35 16.99 -4.65
C GLN A 267 2.02 18.19 -3.74
N ALA A 268 2.40 19.40 -4.15
CA ALA A 268 2.04 20.61 -3.42
C ALA A 268 0.51 20.82 -3.39
N ALA A 269 -0.18 20.57 -4.50
CA ALA A 269 -1.64 20.64 -4.61
C ALA A 269 -2.34 19.62 -3.71
N LEU A 270 -1.81 18.39 -3.58
CA LEU A 270 -2.34 17.38 -2.65
C LEU A 270 -2.23 17.83 -1.19
N ILE A 271 -1.09 18.40 -0.78
CA ILE A 271 -0.90 18.91 0.58
C ILE A 271 -1.85 20.09 0.86
N ARG A 272 -2.03 21.00 -0.11
CA ARG A 272 -3.00 22.10 -0.01
C ARG A 272 -4.43 21.59 0.07
N ARG A 273 -4.81 20.64 -0.79
CA ARG A 273 -6.14 20.02 -0.81
C ARG A 273 -6.48 19.33 0.51
N ALA A 274 -5.48 18.68 1.12
CA ALA A 274 -5.62 18.06 2.44
C ALA A 274 -5.62 19.08 3.60
N ALA A 275 -5.42 20.37 3.36
CA ALA A 275 -5.18 21.38 4.39
C ALA A 275 -4.09 20.93 5.38
N ALA A 276 -2.94 20.48 4.85
CA ALA A 276 -1.85 19.88 5.61
C ALA A 276 -0.55 20.70 5.56
N GLU A 277 -0.54 21.90 4.98
CA GLU A 277 0.67 22.73 4.85
C GLU A 277 1.35 22.98 6.20
N GLY A 278 0.57 23.27 7.24
CA GLY A 278 1.05 23.46 8.62
C GLY A 278 1.23 22.17 9.44
N ALA A 279 0.88 21.00 8.90
CA ALA A 279 0.98 19.75 9.66
C ALA A 279 2.46 19.32 9.86
N PRO A 280 2.77 18.47 10.85
CA PRO A 280 4.13 17.91 10.99
C PRO A 280 4.61 17.19 9.72
N PRO A 281 5.92 17.14 9.44
CA PRO A 281 6.46 16.48 8.24
C PRO A 281 5.95 15.04 8.00
N PRO A 282 5.83 14.16 9.03
CA PRO A 282 5.27 12.82 8.85
C PRO A 282 3.83 12.83 8.32
N VAL A 283 2.99 13.75 8.77
CA VAL A 283 1.60 13.87 8.31
C VAL A 283 1.57 14.35 6.85
N ARG A 284 2.39 15.33 6.48
CA ARG A 284 2.51 15.75 5.06
C ARG A 284 3.01 14.62 4.17
N GLN A 285 3.95 13.81 4.68
CA GLN A 285 4.45 12.64 3.96
C GLN A 285 3.33 11.60 3.76
N LEU A 286 2.56 11.29 4.79
CA LEU A 286 1.43 10.36 4.71
C LEU A 286 0.33 10.84 3.75
N VAL A 287 0.10 12.16 3.62
CA VAL A 287 -0.80 12.71 2.59
C VAL A 287 -0.32 12.37 1.18
N LEU A 288 0.99 12.46 0.94
CA LEU A 288 1.58 12.08 -0.35
C LEU A 288 1.59 10.56 -0.55
N ALA A 289 1.86 9.78 0.49
CA ALA A 289 1.79 8.31 0.45
C ALA A 289 0.37 7.81 0.13
N ALA A 290 -0.65 8.43 0.72
CA ALA A 290 -2.06 8.09 0.50
C ALA A 290 -2.47 8.24 -0.97
N ASP A 291 -1.79 9.09 -1.73
CA ASP A 291 -2.05 9.27 -3.15
C ASP A 291 -1.56 8.12 -4.02
N GLN A 292 -0.55 7.37 -3.58
CA GLN A 292 0.05 6.30 -4.38
C GLN A 292 -0.94 5.18 -4.74
N PHE A 293 -1.95 4.97 -3.90
CA PHE A 293 -2.88 3.84 -3.98
C PHE A 293 -4.13 4.12 -4.79
N ILE A 294 -4.49 5.39 -5.02
CA ILE A 294 -5.71 5.76 -5.75
C ILE A 294 -5.42 5.70 -7.26
N VAL A 295 -6.12 4.82 -7.96
CA VAL A 295 -5.84 4.54 -9.38
C VAL A 295 -7.10 4.53 -10.22
N GLU A 296 -6.93 4.82 -11.51
CA GLU A 296 -7.98 4.62 -12.50
C GLU A 296 -8.28 3.12 -12.69
N ARG A 297 -9.57 2.80 -12.78
CA ARG A 297 -10.08 1.49 -13.18
C ARG A 297 -11.08 1.68 -14.29
N ARG A 298 -11.00 0.87 -15.33
CA ARG A 298 -12.07 0.75 -16.33
C ARG A 298 -12.89 -0.50 -16.03
N ASP A 299 -14.21 -0.40 -16.16
CA ASP A 299 -15.07 -1.58 -16.09
C ASP A 299 -15.06 -2.35 -17.43
N ALA A 300 -15.76 -3.49 -17.47
CA ALA A 300 -15.83 -4.33 -18.68
C ALA A 300 -16.47 -3.61 -19.89
N ALA A 301 -17.24 -2.54 -19.64
CA ALA A 301 -17.83 -1.70 -20.68
C ALA A 301 -16.94 -0.48 -21.03
N GLY A 302 -15.76 -0.37 -20.41
CA GLY A 302 -14.79 0.71 -20.63
C GLY A 302 -15.12 2.00 -19.88
N ALA A 303 -16.13 2.01 -19.00
CA ALA A 303 -16.50 3.21 -18.27
C ALA A 303 -15.43 3.56 -17.21
N PRO A 304 -15.07 4.84 -17.06
CA PRO A 304 -14.06 5.25 -16.10
C PRO A 304 -14.56 5.11 -14.67
N GLY A 305 -13.70 4.59 -13.81
CA GLY A 305 -13.89 4.39 -12.39
C GLY A 305 -12.59 4.64 -11.64
N THR A 306 -12.69 4.62 -10.31
CA THR A 306 -11.54 4.75 -9.41
C THR A 306 -11.55 3.58 -8.45
N THR A 307 -10.38 3.04 -8.16
CA THR A 307 -10.18 1.98 -7.18
C THR A 307 -8.92 2.23 -6.36
N VAL A 308 -8.63 1.32 -5.43
CA VAL A 308 -7.48 1.39 -4.53
C VAL A 308 -6.62 0.15 -4.72
N ILE A 309 -5.36 0.31 -5.10
CA ILE A 309 -4.36 -0.77 -4.98
C ILE A 309 -4.11 -1.01 -3.48
N ALA A 310 -4.34 -2.22 -2.98
CA ALA A 310 -4.22 -2.51 -1.54
C ALA A 310 -2.78 -2.35 -1.04
N GLY A 311 -1.79 -2.58 -1.91
CA GLY A 311 -0.45 -2.06 -1.73
C GLY A 311 0.56 -2.58 -2.73
N TYR A 312 1.74 -1.96 -2.67
CA TYR A 312 2.80 -2.21 -3.62
C TYR A 312 3.88 -3.12 -3.01
N HIS A 313 4.33 -4.13 -3.74
CA HIS A 313 4.18 -4.20 -5.20
C HIS A 313 3.09 -5.14 -5.74
N TRP A 314 2.69 -6.15 -4.97
CA TRP A 314 2.02 -7.34 -5.52
C TRP A 314 0.52 -7.43 -5.31
N PHE A 315 -0.12 -6.46 -4.66
CA PHE A 315 -1.57 -6.47 -4.52
C PHE A 315 -2.26 -5.80 -5.71
N ASN A 316 -3.52 -6.18 -5.92
CA ASN A 316 -4.50 -5.45 -6.74
C ASN A 316 -5.46 -4.70 -5.83
N ASP A 317 -6.64 -4.36 -6.31
CA ASP A 317 -7.72 -3.90 -5.46
C ASP A 317 -8.39 -5.04 -4.70
N TRP A 318 -8.52 -4.82 -3.40
CA TRP A 318 -9.19 -5.72 -2.45
C TRP A 318 -10.32 -4.94 -1.77
N GLY A 319 -11.51 -5.52 -1.72
CA GLY A 319 -12.69 -4.84 -1.21
C GLY A 319 -12.57 -4.48 0.26
N ARG A 320 -12.07 -5.41 1.09
CA ARG A 320 -11.81 -5.16 2.50
C ARG A 320 -10.85 -3.98 2.69
N ASP A 321 -9.65 -4.07 2.12
CA ASP A 321 -8.59 -3.07 2.24
C ASP A 321 -9.08 -1.71 1.74
N THR A 322 -9.80 -1.68 0.62
CA THR A 322 -10.36 -0.45 0.06
C THR A 322 -11.30 0.22 1.05
N MET A 323 -12.22 -0.52 1.66
CA MET A 323 -13.23 0.07 2.54
C MET A 323 -12.67 0.51 3.90
N ILE A 324 -11.67 -0.21 4.41
CA ILE A 324 -10.92 0.22 5.60
C ILE A 324 -10.11 1.47 5.27
N ALA A 325 -9.39 1.48 4.15
CA ALA A 325 -8.48 2.57 3.79
C ALA A 325 -9.20 3.83 3.31
N LEU A 326 -10.42 3.72 2.76
CA LEU A 326 -11.12 4.82 2.09
C LEU A 326 -11.15 6.11 2.91
N PRO A 327 -11.54 6.14 4.21
CA PRO A 327 -11.59 7.38 4.97
C PRO A 327 -10.23 8.08 5.09
N GLY A 328 -9.16 7.31 5.32
CA GLY A 328 -7.81 7.86 5.42
C GLY A 328 -7.22 8.28 4.08
N LEU A 329 -7.41 7.47 3.03
CA LEU A 329 -6.90 7.80 1.69
C LEU A 329 -7.62 8.99 1.09
N THR A 330 -8.94 9.13 1.32
CA THR A 330 -9.76 10.10 0.62
C THR A 330 -10.26 11.25 1.49
N LEU A 331 -10.99 10.96 2.57
CA LEU A 331 -11.64 12.00 3.38
C LEU A 331 -10.61 12.83 4.17
N ALA A 332 -9.62 12.18 4.77
CA ALA A 332 -8.53 12.86 5.49
C ALA A 332 -7.63 13.73 4.58
N THR A 333 -7.71 13.54 3.26
CA THR A 333 -6.93 14.26 2.24
C THR A 333 -7.78 15.22 1.39
N GLY A 334 -9.06 15.41 1.72
CA GLY A 334 -9.94 16.32 0.96
C GLY A 334 -10.40 15.78 -0.40
N ARG A 335 -10.40 14.45 -0.58
CA ARG A 335 -10.74 13.74 -1.83
C ARG A 335 -12.12 13.08 -1.80
N ALA A 336 -13.14 13.84 -1.37
CA ALA A 336 -14.51 13.34 -1.26
C ALA A 336 -15.10 12.87 -2.59
N ALA A 337 -14.80 13.53 -3.71
CA ALA A 337 -15.30 13.13 -5.03
C ALA A 337 -14.81 11.72 -5.41
N GLU A 338 -13.53 11.45 -5.20
CA GLU A 338 -12.91 10.16 -5.41
C GLU A 338 -13.50 9.09 -4.47
N ALA A 339 -13.77 9.46 -3.20
CA ALA A 339 -14.46 8.57 -2.25
C ALA A 339 -15.84 8.13 -2.79
N ALA A 340 -16.64 9.09 -3.26
CA ALA A 340 -17.97 8.81 -3.82
C ALA A 340 -17.88 7.94 -5.08
N GLN A 341 -16.88 8.16 -5.93
CA GLN A 341 -16.65 7.36 -7.14
C GLN A 341 -16.29 5.92 -6.78
N ILE A 342 -15.36 5.71 -5.83
CA ILE A 342 -14.98 4.38 -5.34
C ILE A 342 -16.19 3.64 -4.79
N LEU A 343 -16.98 4.27 -3.92
CA LEU A 343 -18.17 3.66 -3.33
C LEU A 343 -19.19 3.24 -4.41
N ARG A 344 -19.46 4.11 -5.39
CA ARG A 344 -20.34 3.77 -6.53
C ARG A 344 -19.78 2.66 -7.41
N THR A 345 -18.47 2.62 -7.62
CA THR A 345 -17.82 1.55 -8.40
C THR A 345 -18.00 0.20 -7.71
N PHE A 346 -17.77 0.12 -6.40
CA PHE A 346 -17.92 -1.12 -5.64
C PHE A 346 -19.37 -1.58 -5.50
N ALA A 347 -20.34 -0.65 -5.42
CA ALA A 347 -21.77 -0.98 -5.40
C ALA A 347 -22.22 -1.88 -6.55
N ARG A 348 -21.59 -1.73 -7.73
CA ARG A 348 -21.91 -2.52 -8.94
C ARG A 348 -21.52 -3.99 -8.83
N TYR A 349 -20.64 -4.32 -7.88
CA TYR A 349 -20.17 -5.67 -7.63
C TYR A 349 -20.86 -6.33 -6.43
N LEU A 350 -21.91 -5.70 -5.86
CA LEU A 350 -22.70 -6.35 -4.82
C LEU A 350 -23.43 -7.56 -5.40
N ASP A 351 -23.19 -8.72 -4.80
CA ASP A 351 -23.87 -9.95 -5.16
C ASP A 351 -24.21 -10.77 -3.91
N ARG A 352 -25.49 -11.12 -3.77
CA ARG A 352 -26.05 -11.81 -2.59
C ARG A 352 -25.68 -11.14 -1.26
N GLY A 353 -25.71 -9.81 -1.24
CA GLY A 353 -25.37 -8.99 -0.08
C GLY A 353 -23.87 -8.97 0.26
N MET A 354 -23.00 -9.37 -0.66
CA MET A 354 -21.55 -9.41 -0.45
C MET A 354 -20.82 -8.55 -1.47
N LEU A 355 -19.80 -7.82 -1.02
CA LEU A 355 -18.75 -7.29 -1.89
C LEU A 355 -17.67 -8.34 -2.14
N PRO A 356 -16.93 -8.22 -3.26
CA PRO A 356 -15.74 -9.02 -3.48
C PRO A 356 -14.66 -8.78 -2.42
N ASN A 357 -13.94 -9.84 -2.05
CA ASN A 357 -12.70 -9.76 -1.30
C ASN A 357 -11.57 -9.25 -2.20
N ASN A 358 -11.38 -9.87 -3.36
CA ASN A 358 -10.29 -9.55 -4.28
C ASN A 358 -10.76 -9.46 -5.74
N PHE A 359 -10.14 -8.54 -6.49
CA PHE A 359 -10.22 -8.50 -7.94
C PHE A 359 -8.96 -9.16 -8.53
N PRO A 360 -9.09 -10.10 -9.48
CA PRO A 360 -7.92 -10.76 -10.07
C PRO A 360 -7.04 -9.80 -10.91
N ASP A 361 -5.75 -10.12 -11.04
CA ASP A 361 -4.76 -9.35 -11.84
C ASP A 361 -4.88 -9.56 -13.36
N ARG A 362 -6.10 -9.80 -13.84
CA ARG A 362 -6.39 -9.99 -15.26
C ARG A 362 -7.77 -9.43 -15.54
N ALA A 363 -7.88 -8.48 -16.46
CA ALA A 363 -9.17 -7.90 -16.79
C ALA A 363 -10.14 -8.98 -17.29
N GLY A 364 -11.42 -8.78 -16.97
CA GLY A 364 -12.50 -9.71 -17.31
C GLY A 364 -12.62 -10.95 -16.41
N SER A 365 -11.71 -11.16 -15.46
CA SER A 365 -11.82 -12.28 -14.50
C SER A 365 -12.89 -12.00 -13.43
N LEU A 366 -13.59 -13.05 -12.97
CA LEU A 366 -14.61 -12.93 -11.92
C LEU A 366 -13.98 -12.60 -10.55
N PRO A 367 -14.53 -11.63 -9.79
CA PRO A 367 -14.08 -11.34 -8.44
C PRO A 367 -14.31 -12.50 -7.45
N GLY A 368 -13.44 -12.64 -6.45
CA GLY A 368 -13.62 -13.59 -5.34
C GLY A 368 -14.48 -12.99 -4.23
N TYR A 369 -15.45 -13.73 -3.69
CA TYR A 369 -16.40 -13.27 -2.67
C TYR A 369 -16.16 -13.90 -1.28
N ASN A 370 -14.98 -14.44 -1.01
CA ASN A 370 -14.63 -15.09 0.26
C ASN A 370 -14.28 -14.08 1.35
N THR A 371 -15.22 -13.21 1.71
CA THR A 371 -15.09 -12.20 2.78
C THR A 371 -16.40 -12.03 3.54
N VAL A 372 -16.35 -11.99 4.87
CA VAL A 372 -17.50 -11.64 5.72
C VAL A 372 -17.53 -10.15 6.09
N ASP A 373 -16.39 -9.48 6.06
CA ASP A 373 -16.19 -8.13 6.58
C ASP A 373 -16.23 -7.02 5.53
N ALA A 374 -15.85 -7.27 4.28
CA ALA A 374 -15.72 -6.22 3.26
C ALA A 374 -17.00 -5.39 3.09
N THR A 375 -18.15 -6.05 3.03
CA THR A 375 -19.45 -5.39 2.92
C THR A 375 -19.81 -4.60 4.17
N LEU A 376 -19.43 -5.08 5.35
CA LEU A 376 -19.72 -4.38 6.59
C LEU A 376 -18.90 -3.09 6.64
N TRP A 377 -17.61 -3.17 6.30
CA TRP A 377 -16.75 -1.99 6.15
C TRP A 377 -17.25 -1.01 5.09
N TYR A 378 -17.82 -1.49 3.99
CA TYR A 378 -18.43 -0.63 2.96
C TYR A 378 -19.54 0.28 3.51
N VAL A 379 -20.43 -0.27 4.34
CA VAL A 379 -21.48 0.54 4.99
C VAL A 379 -20.86 1.60 5.91
N LEU A 380 -19.81 1.24 6.66
CA LEU A 380 -19.10 2.20 7.50
C LEU A 380 -18.35 3.26 6.69
N ALA A 381 -17.82 2.92 5.51
CA ALA A 381 -17.19 3.86 4.60
C ALA A 381 -18.20 4.89 4.04
N ILE A 382 -19.44 4.46 3.72
CA ILE A 382 -20.53 5.37 3.34
C ILE A 382 -20.91 6.30 4.49
N ARG A 383 -21.00 5.77 5.73
CA ARG A 383 -21.22 6.61 6.91
C ARG A 383 -20.12 7.63 7.10
N ALA A 384 -18.85 7.23 6.96
CA ALA A 384 -17.72 8.13 7.07
C ALA A 384 -17.77 9.22 6.01
N TYR A 385 -18.13 8.88 4.77
CA TYR A 385 -18.34 9.84 3.68
C TYR A 385 -19.42 10.87 4.04
N GLU A 386 -20.61 10.43 4.45
CA GLU A 386 -21.70 11.36 4.81
C GLU A 386 -21.28 12.24 6.00
N ALA A 387 -20.64 11.67 7.02
CA ALA A 387 -20.18 12.42 8.19
C ALA A 387 -19.13 13.49 7.84
N ALA A 388 -18.23 13.20 6.90
CA ALA A 388 -17.17 14.13 6.49
C ALA A 388 -17.66 15.22 5.53
N THR A 389 -18.66 14.93 4.70
CA THR A 389 -19.09 15.82 3.60
C THR A 389 -20.43 16.50 3.84
N GLY A 390 -21.28 15.93 4.69
CA GLY A 390 -22.69 16.28 4.79
C GLY A 390 -23.54 15.88 3.57
N ASP A 391 -22.94 15.25 2.55
CA ASP A 391 -23.63 14.88 1.31
C ASP A 391 -24.43 13.59 1.48
N ARG A 392 -25.73 13.75 1.69
CA ARG A 392 -26.68 12.63 1.88
C ARG A 392 -27.03 11.91 0.59
N ARG A 393 -26.87 12.57 -0.57
CA ARG A 393 -27.30 12.04 -1.87
C ARG A 393 -26.66 10.68 -2.15
N LEU A 394 -25.38 10.50 -1.85
CA LEU A 394 -24.72 9.21 -2.03
C LEU A 394 -25.33 8.11 -1.16
N ALA A 395 -25.63 8.41 0.11
CA ALA A 395 -26.26 7.44 1.01
C ALA A 395 -27.69 7.11 0.56
N ASP A 396 -28.45 8.12 0.12
CA ASP A 396 -29.81 7.96 -0.42
C ASP A 396 -29.81 7.11 -1.70
N ASP A 397 -28.90 7.39 -2.64
CA ASP A 397 -28.71 6.65 -3.89
C ASP A 397 -28.41 5.16 -3.61
N LEU A 398 -27.60 4.88 -2.58
CA LEU A 398 -27.15 3.53 -2.23
C LEU A 398 -28.09 2.83 -1.24
N LEU A 399 -29.07 3.52 -0.66
CA LEU A 399 -29.96 3.00 0.38
C LEU A 399 -30.67 1.70 -0.02
N PRO A 400 -31.18 1.52 -1.26
CA PRO A 400 -31.75 0.25 -1.69
C PRO A 400 -30.75 -0.91 -1.59
N ALA A 401 -29.51 -0.70 -2.01
CA ALA A 401 -28.45 -1.70 -1.93
C ALA A 401 -28.09 -2.02 -0.47
N LEU A 402 -28.08 -1.01 0.41
CA LEU A 402 -27.83 -1.21 1.85
C LEU A 402 -28.92 -2.06 2.52
N ARG A 403 -30.18 -1.89 2.14
CA ARG A 403 -31.29 -2.73 2.61
C ARG A 403 -31.11 -4.18 2.14
N GLU A 404 -30.76 -4.37 0.87
CA GLU A 404 -30.50 -5.70 0.30
C GLU A 404 -29.36 -6.44 1.01
N ILE A 405 -28.28 -5.74 1.39
CA ILE A 405 -27.19 -6.31 2.19
C ILE A 405 -27.76 -6.96 3.46
N ILE A 406 -28.57 -6.24 4.23
CA ILE A 406 -29.13 -6.76 5.48
C ILE A 406 -30.13 -7.89 5.22
N THR A 407 -30.98 -7.77 4.19
CA THR A 407 -31.90 -8.83 3.78
C THR A 407 -31.16 -10.13 3.52
N TRP A 408 -30.06 -10.08 2.77
CA TRP A 408 -29.22 -11.24 2.46
C TRP A 408 -28.53 -11.80 3.70
N HIS A 409 -27.97 -10.97 4.58
CA HIS A 409 -27.36 -11.46 5.82
C HIS A 409 -28.38 -12.15 6.75
N ARG A 410 -29.65 -11.73 6.75
CA ARG A 410 -30.72 -12.41 7.51
C ARG A 410 -31.20 -13.69 6.86
N ARG A 411 -31.20 -13.75 5.53
CA ARG A 411 -31.56 -14.95 4.75
C ARG A 411 -30.47 -16.01 4.77
N GLY A 412 -29.22 -15.58 4.85
CA GLY A 412 -28.02 -16.37 4.60
C GLY A 412 -27.40 -16.04 3.24
N THR A 413 -26.08 -15.79 3.23
CA THR A 413 -25.30 -15.52 2.02
C THR A 413 -24.41 -16.74 1.69
N ARG A 414 -23.22 -16.53 1.12
CA ARG A 414 -22.24 -17.60 0.88
C ARG A 414 -21.57 -18.02 2.20
N TYR A 415 -20.92 -19.18 2.20
CA TYR A 415 -20.02 -19.62 3.27
C TYR A 415 -20.62 -19.64 4.68
N GLY A 416 -21.93 -19.92 4.77
CA GLY A 416 -22.66 -19.96 6.04
C GLY A 416 -22.77 -18.60 6.76
N ILE A 417 -22.54 -17.48 6.07
CA ILE A 417 -22.71 -16.15 6.64
C ILE A 417 -24.21 -15.87 6.81
N THR A 418 -24.67 -15.83 8.05
CA THR A 418 -26.08 -15.62 8.36
C THR A 418 -26.27 -15.02 9.76
N VAL A 419 -27.33 -14.25 9.94
CA VAL A 419 -27.79 -13.82 11.27
C VAL A 419 -28.41 -15.02 11.97
N ASP A 420 -27.98 -15.29 13.20
CA ASP A 420 -28.62 -16.24 14.09
C ASP A 420 -29.91 -15.61 14.65
N PRO A 421 -31.09 -16.19 14.39
CA PRO A 421 -32.35 -15.59 14.80
C PRO A 421 -32.56 -15.57 16.32
N SER A 422 -31.85 -16.43 17.07
CA SER A 422 -32.01 -16.53 18.52
C SER A 422 -31.40 -15.33 19.26
N ASP A 423 -30.30 -14.79 18.75
CA ASP A 423 -29.52 -13.76 19.43
C ASP A 423 -29.20 -12.54 18.56
N GLY A 424 -29.51 -12.59 17.26
CA GLY A 424 -29.30 -11.50 16.31
C GLY A 424 -27.84 -11.34 15.86
N LEU A 425 -26.92 -12.16 16.36
CA LEU A 425 -25.50 -12.10 16.05
C LEU A 425 -25.22 -12.70 14.66
N LEU A 426 -24.20 -12.17 13.99
CA LEU A 426 -23.77 -12.66 12.69
C LEU A 426 -22.79 -13.83 12.89
N ARG A 427 -23.16 -14.99 12.35
CA ARG A 427 -22.33 -16.18 12.26
C ARG A 427 -21.74 -16.28 10.86
N ALA A 428 -20.51 -16.77 10.73
CA ALA A 428 -19.85 -17.01 9.46
C ALA A 428 -18.92 -18.22 9.53
N GLY A 429 -18.65 -18.81 8.37
CA GLY A 429 -17.59 -19.80 8.20
C GLY A 429 -18.09 -21.20 7.91
N GLU A 430 -17.28 -21.91 7.13
CA GLU A 430 -17.37 -23.33 6.84
C GLU A 430 -15.95 -23.92 6.79
N PRO A 431 -15.80 -25.24 7.01
CA PRO A 431 -14.47 -25.87 6.99
C PRO A 431 -13.69 -25.58 5.70
N GLY A 432 -12.42 -25.22 5.84
CA GLY A 432 -11.52 -24.99 4.71
C GLY A 432 -11.65 -23.62 4.03
N VAL A 433 -12.47 -22.71 4.57
CA VAL A 433 -12.62 -21.34 4.03
C VAL A 433 -12.20 -20.29 5.06
N GLN A 434 -11.50 -19.28 4.58
CA GLN A 434 -11.05 -18.13 5.33
C GLN A 434 -11.83 -16.88 4.89
N LEU A 435 -12.50 -16.21 5.83
CA LEU A 435 -13.48 -15.14 5.52
C LEU A 435 -13.19 -13.80 6.20
N THR A 436 -12.51 -13.80 7.34
CA THR A 436 -12.16 -12.57 8.08
C THR A 436 -10.86 -11.98 7.56
N TRP A 437 -10.48 -10.78 7.98
CA TRP A 437 -9.17 -10.20 7.63
C TRP A 437 -7.96 -11.05 8.03
N MET A 438 -8.12 -11.99 8.97
CA MET A 438 -7.14 -13.03 9.28
C MET A 438 -7.27 -14.22 8.29
N ASP A 439 -6.91 -14.03 7.03
CA ASP A 439 -7.21 -14.93 5.90
C ASP A 439 -6.01 -15.66 5.26
N ALA A 440 -4.96 -15.93 6.02
CA ALA A 440 -3.85 -16.78 5.53
C ALA A 440 -4.29 -18.23 5.28
N LYS A 441 -3.95 -18.76 4.09
CA LYS A 441 -4.24 -20.13 3.68
C LYS A 441 -3.14 -20.71 2.79
N VAL A 442 -2.66 -21.91 3.14
CA VAL A 442 -1.64 -22.66 2.37
C VAL A 442 -2.25 -23.96 1.86
N GLY A 443 -2.52 -24.04 0.56
CA GLY A 443 -3.22 -25.21 -0.01
C GLY A 443 -4.59 -25.40 0.65
N ALA A 444 -4.78 -26.51 1.37
CA ALA A 444 -6.01 -26.78 2.12
C ALA A 444 -5.98 -26.27 3.58
N TRP A 445 -4.81 -25.87 4.09
CA TRP A 445 -4.65 -25.43 5.48
C TRP A 445 -5.05 -23.97 5.65
N VAL A 446 -6.17 -23.72 6.33
CA VAL A 446 -6.54 -22.40 6.85
C VAL A 446 -5.78 -22.18 8.16
N VAL A 447 -4.95 -21.16 8.21
CA VAL A 447 -4.02 -20.93 9.34
C VAL A 447 -4.76 -20.45 10.57
N THR A 448 -5.67 -19.50 10.39
CA THR A 448 -6.48 -18.87 11.45
C THR A 448 -7.97 -19.03 11.13
N PRO A 449 -8.55 -20.24 11.31
CA PRO A 449 -9.97 -20.45 11.09
C PRO A 449 -10.78 -19.70 12.16
N ARG A 450 -11.68 -18.82 11.73
CA ARG A 450 -12.53 -18.02 12.64
C ARG A 450 -14.01 -18.30 12.33
N ILE A 451 -14.36 -19.58 12.39
CA ILE A 451 -15.72 -20.10 12.17
C ILE A 451 -16.54 -19.92 13.44
N GLY A 452 -17.75 -19.39 13.34
CA GLY A 452 -18.61 -19.07 14.48
C GLY A 452 -19.06 -17.62 14.40
N LYS A 453 -19.05 -16.91 15.52
CA LYS A 453 -19.39 -15.49 15.63
C LYS A 453 -18.15 -14.69 16.02
N PRO A 454 -17.34 -14.19 15.05
CA PRO A 454 -16.16 -13.41 15.37
C PRO A 454 -16.51 -12.05 15.98
N VAL A 455 -15.66 -11.57 16.89
CA VAL A 455 -15.93 -10.39 17.72
C VAL A 455 -16.06 -9.09 16.91
N GLU A 456 -15.15 -8.84 15.97
CA GLU A 456 -15.15 -7.62 15.16
C GLU A 456 -16.26 -7.64 14.11
N ILE A 457 -16.62 -8.82 13.62
CA ILE A 457 -17.74 -8.99 12.68
C ILE A 457 -19.05 -8.59 13.34
N ASN A 458 -19.24 -8.93 14.61
CA ASN A 458 -20.43 -8.54 15.36
C ASN A 458 -20.40 -7.07 15.78
N ALA A 459 -19.23 -6.50 16.07
CA ALA A 459 -19.06 -5.06 16.25
C ALA A 459 -19.40 -4.27 14.98
N LEU A 460 -18.95 -4.74 13.82
CA LEU A 460 -19.27 -4.18 12.51
C LEU A 460 -20.75 -4.33 12.19
N TRP A 461 -21.33 -5.52 12.41
CA TRP A 461 -22.75 -5.79 12.16
C TRP A 461 -23.67 -4.87 12.96
N TYR A 462 -23.36 -4.66 14.24
CA TYR A 462 -24.04 -3.67 15.07
C TYR A 462 -23.98 -2.28 14.43
N ASN A 463 -22.79 -1.84 14.00
CA ASN A 463 -22.60 -0.55 13.35
C ASN A 463 -23.34 -0.44 12.01
N VAL A 464 -23.44 -1.52 11.22
CA VAL A 464 -24.24 -1.56 9.98
C VAL A 464 -25.71 -1.30 10.28
N LEU A 465 -26.29 -2.02 11.25
CA LEU A 465 -27.70 -1.85 11.62
C LEU A 465 -27.99 -0.44 12.15
N ARG A 466 -27.11 0.10 12.99
CA ARG A 466 -27.23 1.47 13.51
C ARG A 466 -27.12 2.52 12.40
N THR A 467 -26.20 2.31 11.46
CA THR A 467 -26.00 3.20 10.31
C THR A 467 -27.24 3.23 9.43
N LEU A 468 -27.77 2.07 9.05
CA LEU A 468 -28.96 2.01 8.23
C LEU A 468 -30.19 2.58 8.96
N ALA A 469 -30.36 2.27 10.25
CA ALA A 469 -31.43 2.85 11.06
C ALA A 469 -31.38 4.39 11.03
N GLY A 470 -30.18 4.97 11.19
CA GLY A 470 -29.99 6.42 11.12
C GLY A 470 -30.28 7.02 9.74
N PHE A 471 -29.93 6.33 8.65
CA PHE A 471 -30.25 6.78 7.29
C PHE A 471 -31.76 6.78 7.05
N LEU A 472 -32.43 5.69 7.43
CA LEU A 472 -33.88 5.54 7.29
C LEU A 472 -34.67 6.52 8.16
N GLU A 473 -34.21 6.77 9.40
CA GLU A 473 -34.84 7.75 10.30
C GLU A 473 -34.80 9.15 9.68
N ARG A 474 -33.65 9.55 9.11
CA ARG A 474 -33.53 10.84 8.41
C ARG A 474 -34.38 10.91 7.14
N ALA A 475 -34.62 9.78 6.48
CA ALA A 475 -35.51 9.68 5.33
C ALA A 475 -37.01 9.61 5.72
N GLY A 476 -37.34 9.58 7.01
CA GLY A 476 -38.71 9.41 7.50
C GLY A 476 -39.30 8.01 7.26
N ASP A 477 -38.46 7.00 6.99
CA ASP A 477 -38.91 5.63 6.79
C ASP A 477 -39.13 4.94 8.17
N PRO A 478 -40.37 4.51 8.49
CA PRO A 478 -40.69 3.93 9.79
C PRO A 478 -39.97 2.60 10.06
N THR A 479 -39.44 1.95 9.03
CA THR A 479 -38.64 0.72 9.20
C THR A 479 -37.31 0.97 9.91
N ALA A 480 -36.89 2.24 10.07
CA ALA A 480 -35.76 2.62 10.93
C ALA A 480 -35.83 1.97 12.32
N ALA A 481 -37.02 1.92 12.92
CA ALA A 481 -37.24 1.33 14.24
C ALA A 481 -36.96 -0.19 14.26
N VAL A 482 -37.18 -0.90 13.15
CA VAL A 482 -36.89 -2.33 13.02
C VAL A 482 -35.38 -2.57 13.10
N TYR A 483 -34.59 -1.83 12.33
CA TYR A 483 -33.13 -1.97 12.33
C TYR A 483 -32.51 -1.51 13.66
N ALA A 484 -33.07 -0.46 14.29
CA ALA A 484 -32.67 -0.07 15.64
C ALA A 484 -32.96 -1.16 16.68
N GLY A 485 -34.11 -1.84 16.58
CA GLY A 485 -34.46 -3.00 17.41
C GLY A 485 -33.49 -4.17 17.26
N LEU A 486 -33.14 -4.51 16.01
CA LEU A 486 -32.13 -5.55 15.71
C LEU A 486 -30.77 -5.19 16.31
N ALA A 487 -30.33 -3.93 16.17
CA ALA A 487 -29.08 -3.47 16.78
C ALA A 487 -29.12 -3.59 18.32
N GLY A 488 -30.27 -3.31 18.93
CA GLY A 488 -30.48 -3.48 20.37
C GLY A 488 -30.39 -4.95 20.82
N GLN A 489 -30.88 -5.89 20.01
CA GLN A 489 -30.72 -7.33 20.26
C GLN A 489 -29.24 -7.72 20.19
N VAL A 490 -28.53 -7.34 19.12
CA VAL A 490 -27.09 -7.60 18.94
C VAL A 490 -26.30 -7.11 20.15
N ARG A 491 -26.52 -5.89 20.63
CA ARG A 491 -25.80 -5.34 21.80
C ARG A 491 -25.98 -6.20 23.04
N ARG A 492 -27.23 -6.58 23.38
CA ARG A 492 -27.51 -7.40 24.56
C ARG A 492 -26.86 -8.78 24.45
N SER A 493 -27.00 -9.43 23.30
CA SER A 493 -26.43 -10.75 23.05
C SER A 493 -24.91 -10.73 23.07
N PHE A 494 -24.30 -9.70 22.47
CA PHE A 494 -22.85 -9.54 22.44
C PHE A 494 -22.28 -9.42 23.86
N GLN A 495 -22.86 -8.54 24.69
CA GLN A 495 -22.43 -8.36 26.08
C GLN A 495 -22.58 -9.66 26.89
N ALA A 496 -23.65 -10.43 26.66
CA ALA A 496 -23.87 -11.69 27.35
C ALA A 496 -22.92 -12.82 26.92
N ARG A 497 -22.46 -12.82 25.66
CA ARG A 497 -21.69 -13.95 25.10
C ARG A 497 -20.19 -13.73 25.02
N PHE A 498 -19.73 -12.52 24.76
CA PHE A 498 -18.30 -12.26 24.49
C PHE A 498 -17.51 -11.85 25.73
N TRP A 499 -18.13 -11.25 26.75
CA TRP A 499 -17.42 -10.76 27.92
C TRP A 499 -17.20 -11.85 28.97
N ASP A 500 -15.95 -11.97 29.46
CA ASP A 500 -15.63 -12.79 30.61
C ASP A 500 -15.01 -11.93 31.72
N ALA A 501 -15.69 -11.84 32.86
CA ALA A 501 -15.26 -11.02 33.98
C ALA A 501 -13.96 -11.52 34.64
N ALA A 502 -13.66 -12.82 34.56
CA ALA A 502 -12.44 -13.39 35.13
C ALA A 502 -11.20 -13.04 34.30
N ARG A 503 -11.33 -13.07 32.96
CA ARG A 503 -10.28 -12.68 32.02
C ARG A 503 -10.16 -11.17 31.83
N GLY A 504 -11.26 -10.43 31.96
CA GLY A 504 -11.28 -8.97 31.77
C GLY A 504 -11.18 -8.52 30.30
N TYR A 505 -11.41 -9.41 29.34
CA TYR A 505 -11.37 -9.13 27.91
C TYR A 505 -12.41 -9.97 27.14
N LEU A 506 -12.58 -9.70 25.84
CA LEU A 506 -13.59 -10.36 25.00
C LEU A 506 -13.07 -11.64 24.33
N ALA A 507 -13.91 -12.66 24.18
CA ALA A 507 -13.64 -13.80 23.30
C ALA A 507 -13.36 -13.32 21.86
N ASP A 508 -12.45 -13.98 21.14
CA ASP A 508 -12.17 -13.64 19.75
C ASP A 508 -13.27 -14.18 18.81
N VAL A 509 -13.78 -15.38 19.11
CA VAL A 509 -14.88 -16.04 18.41
C VAL A 509 -15.74 -16.78 19.42
N VAL A 510 -17.06 -16.67 19.33
CA VAL A 510 -17.99 -17.50 20.12
C VAL A 510 -18.77 -18.45 19.23
N ASP A 511 -19.28 -19.54 19.81
CA ASP A 511 -20.06 -20.57 19.12
C ASP A 511 -19.32 -21.16 17.89
N GLY A 512 -18.01 -21.34 18.03
CA GLY A 512 -17.16 -22.01 17.06
C GLY A 512 -17.32 -23.54 17.10
N PRO A 513 -16.74 -24.27 16.12
CA PRO A 513 -16.82 -25.74 16.07
C PRO A 513 -16.33 -26.43 17.35
N ASP A 514 -15.32 -25.85 18.00
CA ASP A 514 -14.69 -26.37 19.22
C ASP A 514 -15.10 -25.58 20.48
N GLY A 515 -16.15 -24.77 20.39
CA GLY A 515 -16.59 -23.86 21.47
C GLY A 515 -16.11 -22.42 21.29
N ASP A 516 -16.05 -21.69 22.41
CA ASP A 516 -15.65 -20.28 22.44
C ASP A 516 -14.11 -20.16 22.46
N ASP A 517 -13.55 -19.35 21.56
CA ASP A 517 -12.12 -19.03 21.47
C ASP A 517 -11.79 -17.78 22.29
N TRP A 518 -11.00 -17.98 23.35
CA TRP A 518 -10.54 -16.93 24.27
C TRP A 518 -9.10 -16.48 24.00
N SER A 519 -8.55 -16.78 22.83
CA SER A 519 -7.24 -16.29 22.38
C SER A 519 -7.21 -14.77 22.42
N LEU A 520 -6.20 -14.21 23.10
CA LEU A 520 -6.05 -12.76 23.19
C LEU A 520 -5.55 -12.18 21.86
N ARG A 521 -6.49 -11.58 21.12
CA ARG A 521 -6.29 -11.00 19.78
C ARG A 521 -6.75 -9.54 19.73
N PRO A 522 -6.28 -8.75 18.74
CA PRO A 522 -6.60 -7.34 18.66
C PRO A 522 -8.03 -7.06 18.18
N ASN A 523 -8.74 -8.05 17.63
CA ASN A 523 -10.07 -7.89 17.01
C ASN A 523 -11.11 -7.27 17.95
N GLN A 524 -11.01 -7.54 19.26
CA GLN A 524 -11.88 -6.95 20.27
C GLN A 524 -11.84 -5.42 20.31
N ILE A 525 -10.77 -4.78 19.81
CA ILE A 525 -10.65 -3.33 19.80
C ILE A 525 -11.78 -2.67 19.00
N PHE A 526 -12.33 -3.36 17.99
CA PHE A 526 -13.44 -2.85 17.18
C PHE A 526 -14.74 -2.71 17.98
N ALA A 527 -14.93 -3.48 19.05
CA ALA A 527 -16.07 -3.28 19.95
C ALA A 527 -16.00 -1.92 20.68
N VAL A 528 -14.81 -1.33 20.79
CA VAL A 528 -14.57 -0.03 21.43
C VAL A 528 -14.36 1.09 20.42
N ALA A 529 -13.65 0.85 19.32
CA ALA A 529 -13.15 1.88 18.40
C ALA A 529 -14.19 2.35 17.37
N LEU A 530 -15.10 1.48 16.93
CA LEU A 530 -16.05 1.80 15.85
C LEU A 530 -16.98 2.96 16.22
N PRO A 531 -17.58 3.68 15.24
CA PRO A 531 -18.36 4.89 15.50
C PRO A 531 -19.48 4.74 16.54
N GLU A 532 -20.15 3.59 16.57
CA GLU A 532 -21.04 3.19 17.66
C GLU A 532 -20.36 2.09 18.49
N PRO A 533 -19.74 2.43 19.63
CA PRO A 533 -19.14 1.44 20.50
C PRO A 533 -20.18 0.40 20.94
N LEU A 534 -19.80 -0.87 20.86
CA LEU A 534 -20.63 -1.99 21.29
C LEU A 534 -20.52 -2.21 22.80
N ILE A 535 -19.34 -1.89 23.37
CA ILE A 535 -19.07 -1.86 24.81
C ILE A 535 -18.55 -0.47 25.24
N ALA A 536 -18.73 -0.13 26.51
CA ALA A 536 -18.34 1.16 27.08
C ALA A 536 -17.94 1.03 28.56
N GLY A 537 -17.47 2.12 29.18
CA GLY A 537 -17.15 2.14 30.61
C GLY A 537 -16.00 1.21 30.99
N GLY A 538 -16.16 0.50 32.11
CA GLY A 538 -15.11 -0.37 32.67
C GLY A 538 -14.67 -1.49 31.74
N GLU A 539 -15.61 -2.14 31.04
CA GLU A 539 -15.30 -3.22 30.08
C GLU A 539 -14.46 -2.70 28.91
N ALA A 540 -14.84 -1.55 28.33
CA ALA A 540 -14.09 -0.94 27.23
C ALA A 540 -12.67 -0.54 27.67
N ARG A 541 -12.54 0.01 28.88
CA ARG A 541 -11.23 0.35 29.46
C ARG A 541 -10.37 -0.89 29.66
N ALA A 542 -10.93 -1.96 30.22
CA ALA A 542 -10.22 -3.22 30.43
C ALA A 542 -9.75 -3.85 29.11
N VAL A 543 -10.58 -3.82 28.05
CA VAL A 543 -10.19 -4.29 26.71
C VAL A 543 -9.00 -3.50 26.17
N VAL A 544 -9.04 -2.17 26.24
CA VAL A 544 -7.94 -1.31 25.76
C VAL A 544 -6.67 -1.54 26.56
N GLU A 545 -6.77 -1.71 27.90
CA GLU A 545 -5.63 -1.99 28.78
C GLU A 545 -4.97 -3.34 28.44
N HIS A 546 -5.75 -4.41 28.26
CA HIS A 546 -5.22 -5.73 27.87
C HIS A 546 -4.56 -5.73 26.48
N VAL A 547 -5.22 -5.12 25.49
CA VAL A 547 -4.67 -5.00 24.14
C VAL A 547 -3.38 -4.16 24.17
N GLY A 548 -3.37 -3.07 24.92
CA GLY A 548 -2.20 -2.20 25.08
C GLY A 548 -1.02 -2.90 25.78
N ALA A 549 -1.30 -3.71 26.81
CA ALA A 549 -0.27 -4.41 27.56
C ALA A 549 0.38 -5.55 26.74
N GLU A 550 -0.43 -6.32 26.01
CA GLU A 550 0.02 -7.60 25.43
C GLU A 550 0.30 -7.53 23.93
N LEU A 551 -0.36 -6.63 23.21
CA LEU A 551 -0.36 -6.63 21.73
C LEU A 551 0.31 -5.41 21.12
N LEU A 552 0.33 -4.26 21.80
CA LEU A 552 0.90 -3.04 21.25
C LEU A 552 2.41 -3.14 21.02
N THR A 553 2.85 -2.63 19.87
CA THR A 553 4.25 -2.41 19.52
C THR A 553 4.44 -1.00 18.97
N SER A 554 5.66 -0.64 18.59
CA SER A 554 5.97 0.66 17.98
C SER A 554 5.19 0.94 16.69
N TYR A 555 4.83 -0.10 15.93
CA TYR A 555 4.30 0.06 14.59
C TYR A 555 2.88 -0.49 14.39
N GLY A 556 2.26 -1.07 15.42
CA GLY A 556 0.92 -1.64 15.32
C GLY A 556 0.56 -2.58 16.45
N LEU A 557 -0.39 -3.48 16.21
CA LEU A 557 -0.77 -4.53 17.16
C LEU A 557 -0.35 -5.92 16.66
N ARG A 558 0.20 -6.74 17.54
CA ARG A 558 0.36 -8.19 17.31
C ARG A 558 -0.99 -8.82 17.07
N SER A 559 -1.05 -9.72 16.10
CA SER A 559 -2.27 -10.48 15.73
C SER A 559 -2.65 -11.56 16.75
N LEU A 560 -1.72 -11.95 17.64
CA LEU A 560 -1.91 -12.88 18.74
C LEU A 560 -0.93 -12.52 19.87
N ALA A 561 -1.35 -12.62 21.14
CA ALA A 561 -0.48 -12.29 22.28
C ALA A 561 0.69 -13.29 22.44
N PRO A 562 1.88 -12.84 22.87
CA PRO A 562 3.05 -13.71 23.03
C PRO A 562 2.85 -14.92 23.95
N GLY A 563 2.01 -14.79 24.98
CA GLY A 563 1.70 -15.88 25.91
C GLY A 563 0.69 -16.91 25.40
N GLN A 564 0.11 -16.71 24.21
CA GLN A 564 -0.94 -17.58 23.68
C GLN A 564 -0.37 -18.76 22.87
N PRO A 565 -1.00 -19.94 22.92
CA PRO A 565 -0.63 -21.06 22.06
C PRO A 565 -0.66 -20.67 20.59
N GLY A 566 0.42 -21.00 19.86
CA GLY A 566 0.55 -20.71 18.44
C GLY A 566 1.20 -19.38 18.09
N TYR A 567 1.62 -18.58 19.08
CA TYR A 567 2.39 -17.36 18.83
C TYR A 567 3.67 -17.61 18.02
N GLN A 568 3.87 -16.80 16.99
CA GLN A 568 5.01 -16.75 16.09
C GLN A 568 5.42 -15.29 15.92
N GLY A 569 6.49 -14.88 16.61
CA GLY A 569 6.99 -13.52 16.61
C GLY A 569 7.88 -13.17 15.41
N ASP A 570 8.48 -14.15 14.74
CA ASP A 570 9.24 -13.94 13.51
C ASP A 570 8.38 -14.16 12.26
N TYR A 571 8.59 -13.33 11.24
CA TYR A 571 7.93 -13.45 9.94
C TYR A 571 8.97 -13.64 8.84
N GLY A 572 9.25 -14.89 8.49
CA GLY A 572 10.29 -15.22 7.53
C GLY A 572 10.19 -16.64 6.99
N GLY A 573 11.12 -16.98 6.10
CA GLY A 573 11.19 -18.31 5.49
C GLY A 573 10.32 -18.48 4.25
N ASP A 574 9.98 -19.73 3.97
CA ASP A 574 9.23 -20.13 2.79
C ASP A 574 7.75 -19.67 2.86
N PRO A 575 6.96 -19.82 1.77
CA PRO A 575 5.57 -19.42 1.78
C PRO A 575 4.74 -20.06 2.90
N ARG A 576 4.99 -21.32 3.27
CA ARG A 576 4.22 -22.01 4.30
C ARG A 576 4.52 -21.47 5.69
N GLN A 577 5.78 -21.18 5.98
CA GLN A 577 6.20 -20.58 7.27
C GLN A 577 5.63 -19.17 7.42
N ARG A 578 5.77 -18.35 6.37
CA ARG A 578 5.24 -16.98 6.35
C ARG A 578 3.73 -16.94 6.54
N ASP A 579 2.99 -17.69 5.75
CA ASP A 579 1.52 -17.73 5.86
C ASP A 579 1.09 -18.30 7.21
N GLY A 580 1.85 -19.26 7.76
CA GLY A 580 1.66 -19.81 9.10
C GLY A 580 1.82 -18.78 10.23
N ALA A 581 2.67 -17.77 10.06
CA ALA A 581 2.91 -16.69 11.04
C ALA A 581 2.03 -15.44 10.82
N TYR A 582 1.42 -15.28 9.63
CA TYR A 582 0.84 -14.03 9.13
C TYR A 582 -0.20 -13.39 10.07
N HIS A 583 -0.99 -14.21 10.76
CA HIS A 583 -1.96 -13.77 11.77
C HIS A 583 -1.75 -14.46 13.12
N GLN A 584 -0.54 -14.94 13.39
CA GLN A 584 -0.21 -15.70 14.60
C GLN A 584 0.85 -15.00 15.46
N GLY A 585 0.94 -13.67 15.41
CA GLY A 585 1.91 -12.91 16.20
C GLY A 585 2.55 -11.74 15.46
N THR A 586 2.55 -11.83 14.12
CA THR A 586 2.85 -10.72 13.20
C THR A 586 2.09 -9.45 13.60
N VAL A 587 2.77 -8.32 13.57
CA VAL A 587 2.23 -6.98 13.88
C VAL A 587 1.61 -6.38 12.62
N TRP A 588 0.42 -5.83 12.77
CA TRP A 588 -0.33 -5.19 11.69
C TRP A 588 -0.43 -3.69 11.91
N GLY A 589 0.06 -2.90 10.94
CA GLY A 589 0.19 -1.45 11.09
C GLY A 589 -1.14 -0.70 11.10
N TRP A 590 -2.10 -1.13 10.29
CA TRP A 590 -3.41 -0.49 10.21
C TRP A 590 -4.19 -0.54 11.54
N LEU A 591 -3.92 -1.52 12.41
CA LEU A 591 -4.56 -1.65 13.72
C LEU A 591 -4.17 -0.55 14.72
N LEU A 592 -3.12 0.23 14.43
CA LEU A 592 -2.75 1.37 15.24
C LEU A 592 -3.83 2.46 15.23
N GLY A 593 -4.54 2.60 14.11
CA GLY A 593 -5.69 3.51 13.94
C GLY A 593 -6.81 3.25 14.96
N PRO A 594 -7.50 2.10 14.90
CA PRO A 594 -8.57 1.79 15.83
C PRO A 594 -8.09 1.70 17.28
N PHE A 595 -6.83 1.29 17.54
CA PHE A 595 -6.28 1.28 18.89
C PHE A 595 -6.13 2.68 19.48
N ALA A 596 -5.49 3.61 18.76
CA ALA A 596 -5.32 4.98 19.22
C ALA A 596 -6.68 5.69 19.43
N GLU A 597 -7.66 5.41 18.57
CA GLU A 597 -9.03 5.91 18.72
C GLU A 597 -9.72 5.35 19.98
N ALA A 598 -9.62 4.04 20.22
CA ALA A 598 -10.16 3.41 21.42
C ALA A 598 -9.47 3.93 22.70
N TYR A 599 -8.14 4.07 22.67
CA TYR A 599 -7.37 4.64 23.77
C TYR A 599 -7.83 6.05 24.11
N ALA A 600 -7.91 6.95 23.12
CA ALA A 600 -8.38 8.32 23.32
C ALA A 600 -9.82 8.35 23.87
N ARG A 601 -10.67 7.43 23.43
CA ARG A 601 -12.07 7.33 23.84
C ARG A 601 -12.24 6.93 25.30
N VAL A 602 -11.48 5.95 25.79
CA VAL A 602 -11.62 5.43 27.17
C VAL A 602 -10.83 6.24 28.19
N THR A 603 -9.76 6.91 27.77
CA THR A 603 -8.89 7.70 28.68
C THR A 603 -9.19 9.19 28.64
N GLY A 604 -9.73 9.71 27.52
CA GLY A 604 -9.78 11.14 27.23
C GLY A 604 -8.43 11.74 26.81
N ASP A 605 -7.34 10.97 26.81
CA ASP A 605 -5.98 11.43 26.54
C ASP A 605 -5.66 11.39 25.04
N ARG A 606 -6.11 12.43 24.31
CA ARG A 606 -5.78 12.60 22.88
C ARG A 606 -4.28 12.77 22.63
N ALA A 607 -3.56 13.42 23.54
CA ALA A 607 -2.13 13.64 23.37
C ALA A 607 -1.36 12.32 23.49
N GLY A 608 -1.71 11.46 24.44
CA GLY A 608 -1.18 10.11 24.54
C GLY A 608 -1.51 9.26 23.33
N ALA A 609 -2.73 9.36 22.81
CA ALA A 609 -3.11 8.67 21.58
C ALA A 609 -2.25 9.09 20.36
N LEU A 610 -1.90 10.38 20.26
CA LEU A 610 -0.99 10.87 19.22
C LEU A 610 0.45 10.37 19.41
N ARG A 611 0.94 10.28 20.65
CA ARG A 611 2.27 9.73 20.96
C ARG A 611 2.43 8.28 20.50
N LEU A 612 1.35 7.50 20.46
CA LEU A 612 1.37 6.14 19.91
C LEU A 612 1.74 6.10 18.42
N LEU A 613 1.56 7.19 17.69
CA LEU A 613 1.80 7.30 16.25
C LEU A 613 3.21 7.82 15.93
N GLU A 614 3.90 8.44 16.89
CA GLU A 614 5.22 9.04 16.69
C GLU A 614 6.26 8.09 16.08
N PRO A 615 6.35 6.80 16.47
CA PRO A 615 7.33 5.89 15.88
C PRO A 615 7.12 5.65 14.37
N ILE A 616 5.94 5.93 13.82
CA ILE A 616 5.72 5.86 12.36
C ILE A 616 6.62 6.86 11.64
N ALA A 617 6.99 8.00 12.26
CA ALA A 617 7.93 8.95 11.67
C ALA A 617 9.31 8.33 11.38
N ASP A 618 9.78 7.44 12.26
CA ASP A 618 11.03 6.70 12.06
C ASP A 618 10.87 5.65 10.95
N HIS A 619 9.73 4.96 10.92
CA HIS A 619 9.42 3.97 9.88
C HIS A 619 9.35 4.59 8.48
N LEU A 620 8.85 5.82 8.34
CA LEU A 620 8.85 6.52 7.05
C LEU A 620 10.27 6.67 6.45
N ALA A 621 11.34 6.57 7.25
CA ALA A 621 12.73 6.62 6.79
C ALA A 621 13.38 5.23 6.57
N ASP A 622 12.61 4.16 6.66
CA ASP A 622 13.07 2.78 6.54
C ASP A 622 12.15 1.93 5.64
N ALA A 623 12.59 0.74 5.23
CA ALA A 623 11.84 -0.15 4.33
C ALA A 623 11.26 0.59 3.11
N GLY A 624 9.94 0.72 2.98
CA GLY A 624 9.31 1.56 1.95
C GLY A 624 9.35 3.03 2.33
N MET A 625 10.43 3.72 1.98
CA MET A 625 10.61 5.12 2.37
C MET A 625 9.45 6.01 1.93
N GLY A 626 8.97 6.83 2.86
CA GLY A 626 7.84 7.72 2.67
C GLY A 626 6.47 7.05 2.73
N SER A 627 6.40 5.76 3.09
CA SER A 627 5.15 4.98 3.22
C SER A 627 5.17 4.09 4.47
N VAL A 628 4.07 3.38 4.74
CA VAL A 628 3.97 2.44 5.87
C VAL A 628 3.84 1.02 5.33
N SER A 629 4.63 0.11 5.89
CA SER A 629 4.65 -1.29 5.49
C SER A 629 3.37 -2.01 5.92
N GLU A 630 3.11 -3.13 5.27
CA GLU A 630 1.95 -3.97 5.55
C GLU A 630 1.98 -4.54 6.96
N ILE A 631 3.09 -5.20 7.30
CA ILE A 631 3.27 -5.95 8.54
C ILE A 631 4.68 -5.81 9.07
N PHE A 632 4.85 -6.17 10.35
CA PHE A 632 6.12 -6.19 11.05
C PHE A 632 6.26 -7.49 11.85
N ALA A 633 7.48 -7.89 12.14
CA ALA A 633 7.74 -8.99 13.06
C ALA A 633 7.10 -8.70 14.43
N GLY A 634 6.51 -9.72 15.05
CA GLY A 634 5.93 -9.68 16.38
C GLY A 634 6.96 -9.41 17.48
N ASP A 635 8.16 -9.96 17.32
CA ASP A 635 9.26 -9.78 18.27
C ASP A 635 10.13 -8.57 17.92
N PRO A 636 10.75 -7.91 18.92
CA PRO A 636 11.75 -6.87 18.68
C PRO A 636 12.88 -7.39 17.76
N PRO A 637 13.36 -6.59 16.80
CA PRO A 637 13.14 -5.15 16.67
C PRO A 637 11.94 -4.75 15.79
N HIS A 638 10.95 -5.63 15.58
CA HIS A 638 9.79 -5.37 14.73
C HIS A 638 10.19 -5.06 13.28
N THR A 639 11.00 -5.94 12.68
CA THR A 639 11.44 -5.80 11.30
C THR A 639 10.23 -5.69 10.35
N PRO A 640 10.20 -4.72 9.42
CA PRO A 640 9.12 -4.59 8.45
C PRO A 640 9.16 -5.70 7.39
N HIS A 641 7.98 -6.21 7.03
CA HIS A 641 7.77 -7.26 6.04
C HIS A 641 6.53 -6.96 5.18
N GLY A 642 6.19 -7.90 4.28
CA GLY A 642 5.04 -7.75 3.39
C GLY A 642 5.27 -6.68 2.32
N ALA A 643 4.18 -6.08 1.84
CA ALA A 643 4.25 -4.93 0.95
C ALA A 643 4.95 -3.75 1.64
N ILE A 644 5.86 -3.09 0.94
CA ILE A 644 6.63 -1.96 1.50
C ILE A 644 5.75 -0.72 1.72
N ALA A 645 4.66 -0.62 0.95
CA ALA A 645 3.70 0.46 0.97
C ALA A 645 2.30 -0.15 0.95
N GLN A 646 1.54 -0.01 2.03
CA GLN A 646 0.23 -0.64 2.19
C GLN A 646 -0.87 0.37 2.51
N ALA A 647 -1.97 0.28 1.75
CA ALA A 647 -3.03 1.29 1.70
C ALA A 647 -3.70 1.51 3.07
N TRP A 648 -4.21 0.45 3.70
CA TRP A 648 -4.84 0.55 5.03
C TRP A 648 -3.89 0.99 6.14
N SER A 649 -2.60 0.65 6.10
CA SER A 649 -1.61 1.08 7.10
C SER A 649 -1.39 2.59 7.01
N VAL A 650 -1.15 3.09 5.81
CA VAL A 650 -1.03 4.55 5.55
C VAL A 650 -2.32 5.27 5.91
N ALA A 651 -3.46 4.74 5.47
CA ALA A 651 -4.77 5.35 5.65
C ALA A 651 -5.16 5.45 7.12
N GLU A 652 -5.05 4.36 7.90
CA GLU A 652 -5.48 4.35 9.29
C GLU A 652 -4.62 5.25 10.17
N VAL A 653 -3.30 5.27 9.96
CA VAL A 653 -2.41 6.20 10.66
C VAL A 653 -2.76 7.64 10.31
N LEU A 654 -2.92 7.97 9.02
CA LEU A 654 -3.28 9.32 8.59
C LEU A 654 -4.65 9.76 9.12
N ARG A 655 -5.65 8.88 9.02
CA ARG A 655 -7.02 9.12 9.49
C ARG A 655 -7.03 9.46 10.97
N VAL A 656 -6.44 8.60 11.80
CA VAL A 656 -6.49 8.78 13.25
C VAL A 656 -5.65 9.98 13.70
N TRP A 657 -4.49 10.23 13.06
CA TRP A 657 -3.66 11.40 13.38
C TRP A 657 -4.44 12.70 13.13
N ARG A 658 -5.10 12.79 11.97
CA ARG A 658 -5.92 13.97 11.60
C ARG A 658 -7.13 14.13 12.51
N GLN A 659 -7.79 13.02 12.87
CA GLN A 659 -8.93 13.03 13.78
C GLN A 659 -8.56 13.48 15.20
N LEU A 660 -7.43 13.00 15.73
CA LEU A 660 -6.99 13.29 17.10
C LEU A 660 -6.34 14.67 17.26
N ALA A 661 -5.59 15.13 16.26
CA ALA A 661 -5.03 16.48 16.26
C ALA A 661 -6.14 17.55 16.18
N GLY A 662 -7.27 17.26 15.53
CA GLY A 662 -8.35 18.23 15.35
C GLY A 662 -8.06 19.29 14.28
N PRO A 663 -9.04 20.13 13.93
CA PRO A 663 -8.87 21.16 12.90
C PRO A 663 -7.91 22.26 13.38
N GLY A 664 -6.80 22.45 12.67
CA GLY A 664 -5.90 23.59 12.88
C GLY A 664 -4.90 23.47 14.04
N GLN A 665 -4.83 22.36 14.76
CA GLN A 665 -3.79 22.16 15.77
C GLN A 665 -2.57 21.48 15.14
N VAL A 666 -1.49 22.25 15.08
CA VAL A 666 -0.13 21.72 14.89
C VAL A 666 0.30 21.18 16.25
N VAL A 667 0.25 19.87 16.45
CA VAL A 667 0.99 19.26 17.56
C VAL A 667 2.45 19.25 17.13
N VAL A 668 3.16 20.30 17.53
CA VAL A 668 4.62 20.33 17.51
C VAL A 668 5.06 19.37 18.60
N ALA A 669 5.73 18.28 18.21
CA ALA A 669 6.60 17.56 19.14
C ALA A 669 7.87 18.39 19.36
#